data_AF-A0A2T0MFP0-F1
#
_entry.id   AF-A0A2T0MFP0-F1
#
_cell.length_a   1.000
_cell.length_b   1.000
_cell.length_c   1.000
_cell.angle_alpha   90.00
_cell.angle_beta   90.00
_cell.angle_gamma   90.00
#
_symmetry.space_group_name_H-M   'P 1'
#
loop_
_entity.id
_entity.type
_entity.pdbx_description
1 polymer ?
#
loop_
_entity_poly.entity_id
_entity_poly.type
_entity_poly.pdbx_seq_one_letter_code
_entity_poly.pdbx_strand_id
1 'polypeptide(L)'
;MNIVIIDQGVEKNHPKLKNCDIEGYLISVDEDGSIKIKDNDCSDDTGHGTAIAGIINRIDSSSKILSVHMTSLNGIINESLVCSSLEFSIENLKPNVINLSLGIPTEVPSMRLKKICEEAFQKNVFIVAAAHPSISRPCFPAFFSCVFGVANGLVKNKMEYRYCEGAPINILAYGGVQRVLWKDSEYRITAGTSYAAARFTGILSRLINECESNLHKKIYSILRKNSSSKVIPFKYRKNLDDFLFRESKTTSKLQKEVFFNCMESLQETKKIALFPISEKENSTILKFKKQSKFPITLLMDYPKVLKKSMLIQKSTTDVVYRSGTLSENDFSLFDTLVVGYFLEQDFDANILFGIRIIEECVKRNKSFIVWDRSVSNLIQEEIRKQKRKYTGKLFYQGINLQQFQQALEFSNLPKIKVPVLAVVGTGSQQGKVTIQLQIKFSLEALGYNVSHFATEPQAVIFGAQMLFPYGFNSPVEISNDKWGKYISQCLKGIQEVNNPDIIISGTQGGMIPRNAQILDSSDYILSSLNFISSLKPDAVVCAINPTDEIDLIRNTIETIKIFTGAKTLFLCMTPYRRRFIKTTNGGVLANYDVMDKYEMENRMKCYSKELKIPVIDIMDKNNYDFIVNSIQMAFSNS
;
A
#
# COMPACT_ATOMS: atom_id res chain seq x y z
N MET A 1 -15.94 -27.77 -32.39
CA MET A 1 -15.56 -26.57 -31.62
C MET A 1 -14.09 -26.25 -31.90
N ASN A 2 -13.69 -24.98 -31.91
CA ASN A 2 -12.30 -24.57 -32.15
C ASN A 2 -11.63 -24.15 -30.83
N ILE A 3 -10.50 -24.76 -30.52
CA ILE A 3 -9.65 -24.42 -29.38
C ILE A 3 -8.32 -23.89 -29.92
N VAL A 4 -8.02 -22.62 -29.63
CA VAL A 4 -6.69 -22.07 -29.92
C VAL A 4 -5.75 -22.36 -28.76
N ILE A 5 -4.55 -22.83 -29.06
CA ILE A 5 -3.44 -22.97 -28.10
C ILE A 5 -2.37 -21.95 -28.50
N ILE A 6 -2.19 -20.92 -27.69
CA ILE A 6 -1.11 -19.93 -27.86
C ILE A 6 0.08 -20.39 -27.01
N ASP A 7 1.13 -20.88 -27.65
CA ASP A 7 2.32 -21.44 -27.01
C ASP A 7 3.53 -21.37 -27.95
N GLN A 8 4.60 -22.13 -27.70
CA GLN A 8 5.76 -22.27 -28.60
C GLN A 8 5.61 -23.42 -29.60
N GLY A 9 4.37 -23.62 -30.09
CA GLY A 9 4.05 -24.62 -31.11
C GLY A 9 3.51 -25.95 -30.59
N VAL A 10 3.09 -26.83 -31.50
CA VAL A 10 2.51 -28.16 -31.21
C VAL A 10 2.93 -29.16 -32.27
N GLU A 11 3.59 -30.25 -31.86
CA GLU A 11 3.98 -31.35 -32.75
C GLU A 11 2.76 -32.19 -33.14
N LYS A 12 2.16 -31.90 -34.31
CA LYS A 12 1.00 -32.64 -34.84
C LYS A 12 1.30 -34.13 -35.11
N ASN A 13 2.55 -34.46 -35.43
CA ASN A 13 2.95 -35.82 -35.83
C ASN A 13 3.16 -36.78 -34.66
N HIS A 14 3.04 -36.32 -33.41
CA HIS A 14 3.12 -37.18 -32.24
C HIS A 14 2.10 -38.34 -32.36
N PRO A 15 2.46 -39.62 -32.14
CA PRO A 15 1.57 -40.77 -32.38
C PRO A 15 0.20 -40.71 -31.68
N LYS A 16 0.17 -40.06 -30.50
CA LYS A 16 -1.05 -39.81 -29.71
C LYS A 16 -1.91 -38.62 -30.17
N LEU A 17 -1.43 -37.81 -31.12
CA LEU A 17 -2.14 -36.67 -31.71
C LEU A 17 -2.47 -36.87 -33.20
N LYS A 18 -2.02 -37.97 -33.83
CA LYS A 18 -2.20 -38.24 -35.27
C LYS A 18 -3.66 -38.15 -35.76
N ASN A 19 -4.62 -38.49 -34.90
CA ASN A 19 -6.05 -38.45 -35.20
C ASN A 19 -6.74 -37.16 -34.71
N CYS A 20 -5.99 -36.23 -34.13
CA CYS A 20 -6.50 -34.93 -33.70
C CYS A 20 -6.44 -33.97 -34.90
N ASP A 21 -7.51 -33.21 -35.13
CA ASP A 21 -7.51 -32.16 -36.14
C ASP A 21 -6.73 -30.95 -35.61
N ILE A 22 -5.45 -30.86 -36.00
CA ILE A 22 -4.53 -29.79 -35.62
C ILE A 22 -4.16 -28.97 -36.85
N GLU A 23 -4.38 -27.67 -36.79
CA GLU A 23 -3.89 -26.68 -37.76
C GLU A 23 -2.98 -25.69 -37.02
N GLY A 24 -1.91 -25.23 -37.67
CA GLY A 24 -0.86 -24.49 -37.00
C GLY A 24 -0.47 -23.20 -37.72
N TYR A 25 -0.18 -22.17 -36.95
CA TYR A 25 0.15 -20.82 -37.41
C TYR A 25 1.36 -20.31 -36.64
N LEU A 26 2.41 -19.89 -37.35
CA LEU A 26 3.59 -19.26 -36.76
C LEU A 26 3.42 -17.74 -36.76
N ILE A 27 3.59 -17.13 -35.58
CA ILE A 27 3.64 -15.68 -35.39
C ILE A 27 5.04 -15.32 -34.92
N SER A 28 5.72 -14.49 -35.71
CA SER A 28 7.07 -14.02 -35.44
C SER A 28 7.14 -12.50 -35.46
N VAL A 29 8.09 -11.93 -34.71
CA VAL A 29 8.37 -10.49 -34.69
C VAL A 29 9.75 -10.26 -35.29
N ASP A 30 9.83 -9.41 -36.31
CA ASP A 30 11.08 -8.97 -36.93
C ASP A 30 11.80 -7.90 -36.09
N GLU A 31 13.05 -7.57 -36.44
CA GLU A 31 13.87 -6.57 -35.73
C GLU A 31 13.25 -5.17 -35.69
N ASP A 32 12.43 -4.83 -36.69
CA ASP A 32 11.70 -3.56 -36.79
C ASP A 32 10.37 -3.57 -36.00
N GLY A 33 10.04 -4.69 -35.35
CA GLY A 33 8.81 -4.87 -34.59
C GLY A 33 7.58 -5.27 -35.43
N SER A 34 7.74 -5.49 -36.74
CA SER A 34 6.66 -5.99 -37.59
C SER A 34 6.34 -7.46 -37.32
N ILE A 35 5.06 -7.83 -37.47
CA ILE A 35 4.56 -9.18 -37.19
C ILE A 35 4.40 -9.95 -38.50
N LYS A 36 5.06 -11.10 -38.60
CA LYS A 36 4.91 -12.04 -39.72
C LYS A 36 4.12 -13.26 -39.29
N ILE A 37 3.16 -13.65 -40.12
CA ILE A 37 2.31 -14.82 -39.93
C ILE A 37 2.60 -15.82 -41.03
N LYS A 38 2.78 -17.10 -40.67
CA LYS A 38 2.94 -18.21 -41.61
C LYS A 38 1.99 -19.34 -41.26
N ASP A 39 1.18 -19.76 -42.22
CA ASP A 39 0.24 -20.87 -42.07
C ASP A 39 0.94 -22.24 -42.16
N ASN A 40 0.26 -23.28 -41.69
CA ASN A 40 0.68 -24.68 -41.70
C ASN A 40 1.98 -24.97 -40.92
N ASP A 41 2.24 -24.24 -39.83
CA ASP A 41 3.35 -24.53 -38.92
C ASP A 41 2.89 -25.34 -37.70
N CYS A 42 3.24 -26.62 -37.67
CA CYS A 42 3.01 -27.52 -36.53
C CYS A 42 4.33 -27.99 -35.93
N SER A 43 5.33 -27.11 -35.87
CA SER A 43 6.56 -27.33 -35.11
C SER A 43 6.31 -27.05 -33.62
N ASP A 44 7.19 -27.54 -32.73
CA ASP A 44 7.17 -27.22 -31.29
C ASP A 44 8.62 -27.08 -30.80
N ASP A 45 8.98 -25.86 -30.40
CA ASP A 45 10.37 -25.54 -30.02
C ASP A 45 10.76 -26.20 -28.69
N THR A 46 9.81 -26.36 -27.76
CA THR A 46 10.10 -26.76 -26.38
C THR A 46 9.50 -28.09 -25.93
N GLY A 47 8.43 -28.54 -26.58
CA GLY A 47 7.60 -29.68 -26.17
C GLY A 47 6.43 -29.28 -25.25
N HIS A 48 6.37 -28.02 -24.80
CA HIS A 48 5.34 -27.57 -23.86
C HIS A 48 3.96 -27.53 -24.52
N GLY A 49 3.82 -26.92 -25.70
CA GLY A 49 2.52 -26.87 -26.38
C GLY A 49 2.01 -28.26 -26.78
N THR A 50 2.90 -29.19 -27.17
CA THR A 50 2.54 -30.61 -27.39
C THR A 50 1.97 -31.25 -26.13
N ALA A 51 2.53 -30.95 -24.95
CA ALA A 51 1.99 -31.41 -23.67
C ALA A 51 0.58 -30.86 -23.41
N ILE A 52 0.36 -29.57 -23.68
CA ILE A 52 -0.94 -28.89 -23.52
C ILE A 52 -1.99 -29.52 -24.46
N ALA A 53 -1.67 -29.65 -25.75
CA ALA A 53 -2.54 -30.25 -26.75
C ALA A 53 -2.91 -31.70 -26.37
N GLY A 54 -1.93 -32.48 -25.90
CA GLY A 54 -2.14 -33.85 -25.43
C GLY A 54 -3.08 -33.98 -24.22
N ILE A 55 -3.07 -33.00 -23.31
CA ILE A 55 -4.00 -32.97 -22.17
C ILE A 55 -5.42 -32.64 -22.64
N ILE A 56 -5.56 -31.61 -23.49
CA ILE A 56 -6.87 -31.17 -24.01
C ILE A 56 -7.51 -32.29 -24.83
N ASN A 57 -6.79 -32.85 -25.79
CA ASN A 57 -7.28 -33.92 -26.69
C ASN A 57 -7.69 -35.19 -25.94
N ARG A 58 -7.08 -35.49 -24.78
CA ARG A 58 -7.47 -36.64 -23.95
C ARG A 58 -8.84 -36.46 -23.29
N ILE A 59 -9.23 -35.22 -23.02
CA ILE A 59 -10.48 -34.87 -22.35
C ILE A 59 -11.59 -34.64 -23.36
N ASP A 60 -11.25 -33.97 -24.46
CA ASP A 60 -12.14 -33.69 -25.59
C ASP A 60 -11.41 -33.90 -26.91
N SER A 61 -11.62 -35.06 -27.51
CA SER A 61 -11.05 -35.44 -28.80
C SER A 61 -11.88 -34.99 -30.00
N SER A 62 -13.02 -34.32 -29.77
CA SER A 62 -13.93 -33.86 -30.83
C SER A 62 -13.63 -32.44 -31.32
N SER A 63 -12.85 -31.69 -30.54
CA SER A 63 -12.48 -30.31 -30.84
C SER A 63 -11.30 -30.22 -31.80
N LYS A 64 -11.36 -29.25 -32.72
CA LYS A 64 -10.24 -28.86 -33.57
C LYS A 64 -9.29 -27.97 -32.77
N ILE A 65 -7.99 -28.29 -32.82
CA ILE A 65 -6.94 -27.50 -32.17
C ILE A 65 -6.28 -26.59 -33.22
N LEU A 66 -6.23 -25.30 -32.92
CA LEU A 66 -5.53 -24.29 -33.71
C LEU A 66 -4.28 -23.87 -32.91
N SER A 67 -3.11 -24.36 -33.30
CA SER A 67 -1.85 -24.01 -32.65
C SER A 67 -1.34 -22.66 -33.16
N VAL A 68 -1.16 -21.70 -32.26
CA VAL A 68 -0.53 -20.42 -32.55
C VAL A 68 0.85 -20.45 -31.90
N HIS A 69 1.86 -20.70 -32.73
CA HIS A 69 3.26 -20.77 -32.35
C HIS A 69 3.84 -19.36 -32.28
N MET A 70 4.22 -18.92 -31.08
CA MET A 70 4.92 -17.66 -30.85
C MET A 70 6.43 -17.84 -30.85
N THR A 71 7.13 -17.09 -31.70
CA THR A 71 8.59 -17.06 -31.71
C THR A 71 9.12 -15.62 -31.82
N SER A 72 10.37 -15.41 -31.39
CA SER A 72 11.10 -14.15 -31.58
C SER A 72 12.59 -14.45 -31.79
N LEU A 73 13.31 -13.55 -32.47
CA LEU A 73 14.74 -13.71 -32.76
C LEU A 73 15.61 -13.92 -31.51
N ASN A 74 15.20 -13.37 -30.37
CA ASN A 74 15.93 -13.49 -29.10
C ASN A 74 15.40 -14.62 -28.20
N GLY A 75 14.39 -15.36 -28.64
CA GLY A 75 13.70 -16.40 -27.85
C GLY A 75 12.86 -15.87 -26.69
N ILE A 76 12.74 -14.54 -26.53
CA ILE A 76 12.00 -13.90 -25.44
C ILE A 76 10.57 -13.58 -25.89
N ILE A 77 9.59 -14.22 -25.28
CA ILE A 77 8.18 -13.90 -25.48
C ILE A 77 7.81 -12.73 -24.56
N ASN A 78 7.50 -11.59 -25.17
CA ASN A 78 7.07 -10.38 -24.45
C ASN A 78 5.55 -10.16 -24.55
N GLU A 79 5.04 -9.19 -23.80
CA GLU A 79 3.60 -8.86 -23.78
C GLU A 79 3.06 -8.43 -25.14
N SER A 80 3.86 -7.74 -25.97
CA SER A 80 3.43 -7.30 -27.30
C SER A 80 3.15 -8.50 -28.22
N LEU A 81 3.99 -9.53 -28.18
CA LEU A 81 3.79 -10.76 -28.94
C LEU A 81 2.54 -11.49 -28.48
N VAL A 82 2.34 -11.63 -27.16
CA VAL A 82 1.12 -12.24 -26.60
C VAL A 82 -0.15 -11.48 -27.04
N CYS A 83 -0.12 -10.15 -27.00
CA CYS A 83 -1.24 -9.31 -27.47
C CYS A 83 -1.54 -9.58 -28.95
N SER A 84 -0.50 -9.59 -29.77
CA SER A 84 -0.62 -9.77 -31.22
C SER A 84 -1.14 -11.17 -31.58
N SER A 85 -0.70 -12.19 -30.85
CA SER A 85 -1.22 -13.56 -31.00
C SER A 85 -2.67 -13.69 -30.57
N LEU A 86 -3.09 -13.00 -29.51
CA LEU A 86 -4.49 -12.95 -29.09
C LEU A 86 -5.36 -12.23 -30.12
N GLU A 87 -4.95 -11.06 -30.60
CA GLU A 87 -5.64 -10.29 -31.65
C GLU A 87 -5.82 -11.15 -32.91
N PHE A 88 -4.73 -11.73 -33.43
CA PHE A 88 -4.78 -12.62 -34.58
C PHE A 88 -5.77 -13.77 -34.38
N SER A 89 -5.71 -14.43 -33.22
CA SER A 89 -6.57 -15.56 -32.90
C SER A 89 -8.05 -15.15 -32.90
N ILE A 90 -8.39 -14.05 -32.24
CA ILE A 90 -9.78 -13.59 -32.07
C ILE A 90 -10.36 -13.13 -33.41
N GLU A 91 -9.59 -12.43 -34.22
CA GLU A 91 -10.04 -11.84 -35.48
C GLU A 91 -10.13 -12.87 -36.61
N ASN A 92 -9.09 -13.70 -36.77
CA ASN A 92 -8.91 -14.54 -37.95
C ASN A 92 -9.37 -15.98 -37.72
N LEU A 93 -9.14 -16.52 -36.51
CA LEU A 93 -9.39 -17.93 -36.20
C LEU A 93 -10.77 -18.19 -35.58
N LYS A 94 -11.41 -17.14 -35.05
CA LYS A 94 -12.75 -17.17 -34.42
C LYS A 94 -12.93 -18.35 -33.44
N PRO A 95 -12.06 -18.49 -32.42
CA PRO A 95 -12.10 -19.61 -31.49
C PRO A 95 -13.30 -19.57 -30.56
N ASN A 96 -13.67 -20.73 -30.02
CA ASN A 96 -14.59 -20.79 -28.88
C ASN A 96 -13.83 -20.65 -27.56
N VAL A 97 -12.64 -21.26 -27.47
CA VAL A 97 -11.77 -21.23 -26.30
C VAL A 97 -10.34 -20.95 -26.73
N ILE A 98 -9.64 -20.08 -26.00
CA ILE A 98 -8.21 -19.81 -26.13
C ILE A 98 -7.53 -20.32 -24.86
N ASN A 99 -6.60 -21.26 -25.01
CA ASN A 99 -5.73 -21.72 -23.94
C ASN A 99 -4.41 -20.95 -23.99
N LEU A 100 -4.12 -20.23 -22.90
CA LEU A 100 -2.87 -19.52 -22.69
C LEU A 100 -2.17 -20.11 -21.46
N SER A 101 -1.43 -21.19 -21.65
CA SER A 101 -0.69 -21.88 -20.59
C SER A 101 0.63 -21.17 -20.21
N LEU A 102 0.62 -19.84 -20.32
CA LEU A 102 1.68 -18.90 -20.02
C LEU A 102 1.06 -17.62 -19.46
N GLY A 103 1.88 -16.76 -18.86
CA GLY A 103 1.41 -15.46 -18.40
C GLY A 103 2.58 -14.53 -18.09
N ILE A 104 2.28 -13.24 -18.02
CA ILE A 104 3.25 -12.17 -17.77
C ILE A 104 3.16 -11.84 -16.29
N PRO A 105 4.21 -12.14 -15.48
CA PRO A 105 4.24 -11.77 -14.08
C PRO A 105 4.45 -10.26 -13.98
N THR A 106 3.35 -9.51 -13.83
CA THR A 106 3.37 -8.06 -13.69
C THR A 106 2.27 -7.64 -12.72
N GLU A 107 2.48 -6.56 -11.97
CA GLU A 107 1.42 -5.91 -11.18
C GLU A 107 0.63 -4.89 -12.02
N VAL A 108 1.15 -4.49 -13.19
CA VAL A 108 0.56 -3.47 -14.08
C VAL A 108 0.60 -4.00 -15.53
N PRO A 109 -0.43 -4.71 -16.00
CA PRO A 109 -0.51 -5.14 -17.39
C PRO A 109 -0.79 -3.95 -18.31
N SER A 110 -0.46 -4.07 -19.60
CA SER A 110 -0.81 -3.05 -20.57
C SER A 110 -2.33 -2.93 -20.75
N MET A 111 -2.78 -1.71 -21.07
CA MET A 111 -4.18 -1.49 -21.45
C MET A 111 -4.55 -2.26 -22.73
N ARG A 112 -3.58 -2.49 -23.63
CA ARG A 112 -3.76 -3.28 -24.85
C ARG A 112 -4.19 -4.71 -24.50
N LEU A 113 -3.43 -5.40 -23.64
CA LEU A 113 -3.74 -6.77 -23.23
C LEU A 113 -5.14 -6.86 -22.58
N LYS A 114 -5.47 -5.90 -21.71
CA LYS A 114 -6.80 -5.84 -21.07
C LYS A 114 -7.93 -5.70 -22.09
N LYS A 115 -7.81 -4.77 -23.04
CA LYS A 115 -8.82 -4.53 -24.07
C LYS A 115 -9.06 -5.77 -24.94
N ILE A 116 -7.99 -6.47 -25.33
CA ILE A 116 -8.10 -7.70 -26.13
C ILE A 116 -8.86 -8.79 -25.36
N CYS A 117 -8.57 -8.97 -24.07
CA CYS A 117 -9.30 -9.94 -23.25
C CYS A 117 -10.78 -9.56 -23.05
N GLU A 118 -11.08 -8.27 -22.85
CA GLU A 118 -12.46 -7.77 -22.78
C GLU A 118 -13.21 -7.95 -24.11
N GLU A 119 -12.54 -7.74 -25.25
CA GLU A 119 -13.10 -7.97 -26.57
C GLU A 119 -13.42 -9.46 -26.81
N ALA A 120 -12.50 -10.36 -26.45
CA ALA A 120 -12.75 -11.80 -26.50
C ALA A 120 -14.01 -12.16 -25.70
N PHE A 121 -14.11 -11.61 -24.49
CA PHE A 121 -15.27 -11.81 -23.62
C PHE A 121 -16.57 -11.30 -24.28
N GLN A 122 -16.58 -10.10 -24.86
CA GLN A 122 -17.75 -9.56 -25.58
C GLN A 122 -18.16 -10.41 -26.78
N LYS A 123 -17.19 -11.03 -27.47
CA LYS A 123 -17.41 -11.95 -28.59
C LYS A 123 -17.80 -13.38 -28.17
N ASN A 124 -18.03 -13.64 -26.88
CA ASN A 124 -18.28 -14.98 -26.32
C ASN A 124 -17.15 -15.99 -26.62
N VAL A 125 -15.91 -15.51 -26.59
CA VAL A 125 -14.68 -16.31 -26.66
C VAL A 125 -14.12 -16.43 -25.25
N PHE A 126 -13.91 -17.66 -24.77
CA PHE A 126 -13.39 -17.91 -23.43
C PHE A 126 -11.86 -17.97 -23.44
N ILE A 127 -11.20 -17.17 -22.61
CA ILE A 127 -9.75 -17.29 -22.41
C ILE A 127 -9.52 -18.07 -21.10
N VAL A 128 -8.69 -19.11 -21.18
CA VAL A 128 -8.24 -19.91 -20.04
C VAL A 128 -6.74 -19.67 -19.89
N ALA A 129 -6.32 -19.08 -18.77
CA ALA A 129 -4.93 -18.69 -18.57
C ALA A 129 -4.34 -19.24 -17.28
N ALA A 130 -3.08 -19.68 -17.34
CA ALA A 130 -2.38 -20.22 -16.18
C ALA A 130 -1.99 -19.11 -15.18
N ALA A 131 -2.33 -19.29 -13.91
CA ALA A 131 -1.84 -18.46 -12.82
C ALA A 131 -0.34 -18.67 -12.60
N HIS A 132 0.33 -17.72 -11.95
CA HIS A 132 1.73 -17.89 -11.56
C HIS A 132 1.88 -19.04 -10.54
N PRO A 133 2.94 -19.89 -10.62
CA PRO A 133 3.15 -21.01 -9.68
C PRO A 133 3.20 -20.59 -8.20
N SER A 134 3.68 -19.37 -7.95
CA SER A 134 3.45 -18.67 -6.68
C SER A 134 2.20 -17.82 -6.82
N ILE A 135 1.08 -18.34 -6.31
CA ILE A 135 -0.25 -17.71 -6.45
C ILE A 135 -0.29 -16.27 -5.92
N SER A 136 0.58 -15.92 -4.96
CA SER A 136 0.72 -14.57 -4.39
C SER A 136 1.30 -13.52 -5.36
N ARG A 137 1.70 -13.91 -6.57
CA ARG A 137 2.20 -12.99 -7.60
C ARG A 137 1.14 -12.88 -8.71
N PRO A 138 0.64 -11.67 -9.01
CA PRO A 138 -0.27 -11.48 -10.12
C PRO A 138 0.40 -11.90 -11.44
N CYS A 139 -0.41 -12.49 -12.31
CA CYS A 139 0.01 -12.99 -13.61
C CYS A 139 -1.10 -12.68 -14.60
N PHE A 140 -0.79 -11.91 -15.64
CA PHE A 140 -1.79 -11.53 -16.64
C PHE A 140 -1.62 -12.36 -17.91
N PRO A 141 -2.72 -12.73 -18.58
CA PRO A 141 -4.09 -12.27 -18.37
C PRO A 141 -4.92 -13.05 -17.33
N ALA A 142 -4.34 -14.07 -16.66
CA ALA A 142 -5.06 -14.92 -15.70
C ALA A 142 -5.74 -14.17 -14.55
N PHE A 143 -5.26 -12.97 -14.19
CA PHE A 143 -5.85 -12.12 -13.15
C PHE A 143 -6.95 -11.17 -13.64
N PHE A 144 -7.28 -11.15 -14.94
CA PHE A 144 -8.43 -10.37 -15.43
C PHE A 144 -9.75 -11.07 -15.13
N SER A 145 -10.75 -10.30 -14.68
CA SER A 145 -12.09 -10.84 -14.35
C SER A 145 -12.84 -11.44 -15.54
N CYS A 146 -12.49 -11.02 -16.77
CA CYS A 146 -13.02 -11.57 -18.01
C CYS A 146 -12.32 -12.86 -18.49
N VAL A 147 -11.37 -13.39 -17.71
CA VAL A 147 -10.56 -14.57 -18.03
C VAL A 147 -10.79 -15.66 -16.99
N PHE A 148 -10.72 -16.93 -17.41
CA PHE A 148 -10.64 -18.06 -16.49
C PHE A 148 -9.19 -18.23 -16.02
N GLY A 149 -8.85 -17.62 -14.89
CA GLY A 149 -7.56 -17.76 -14.23
C GLY A 149 -7.46 -19.09 -13.47
N VAL A 150 -6.52 -19.94 -13.87
CA VAL A 150 -6.42 -21.32 -13.37
C VAL A 150 -5.19 -21.53 -12.49
N ALA A 151 -5.41 -22.01 -11.26
CA ALA A 151 -4.35 -22.47 -10.36
C ALA A 151 -4.48 -23.98 -10.04
N ASN A 152 -3.43 -24.50 -9.40
CA ASN A 152 -3.39 -25.90 -8.99
C ASN A 152 -4.32 -26.18 -7.81
N GLY A 153 -5.20 -27.16 -7.99
CA GLY A 153 -6.01 -27.77 -6.95
C GLY A 153 -5.56 -29.20 -6.65
N LEU A 154 -5.69 -29.60 -5.38
CA LEU A 154 -5.70 -31.01 -4.99
C LEU A 154 -7.10 -31.56 -5.28
N VAL A 155 -7.16 -32.59 -6.13
CA VAL A 155 -8.41 -33.24 -6.56
C VAL A 155 -8.34 -34.74 -6.27
N LYS A 156 -9.50 -35.38 -6.14
CA LYS A 156 -9.57 -36.86 -6.08
C LYS A 156 -9.67 -37.44 -7.48
N ASN A 157 -10.47 -36.82 -8.34
CA ASN A 157 -10.62 -37.18 -9.73
C ASN A 157 -10.07 -36.05 -10.61
N LYS A 158 -9.28 -36.41 -11.63
CA LYS A 158 -8.65 -35.45 -12.55
C LYS A 158 -9.67 -34.59 -13.31
N MET A 159 -10.92 -35.03 -13.47
CA MET A 159 -11.99 -34.25 -14.09
C MET A 159 -12.66 -33.22 -13.15
N GLU A 160 -12.35 -33.26 -11.85
CA GLU A 160 -12.89 -32.28 -10.89
C GLU A 160 -12.18 -30.94 -11.03
N TYR A 161 -12.95 -29.87 -10.84
CA TYR A 161 -12.45 -28.52 -10.65
C TYR A 161 -13.30 -27.82 -9.59
N ARG A 162 -12.79 -26.72 -9.05
CA ARG A 162 -13.58 -25.78 -8.26
C ARG A 162 -13.61 -24.43 -8.92
N TYR A 163 -14.81 -23.92 -9.12
CA TYR A 163 -15.06 -22.54 -9.49
C TYR A 163 -15.13 -21.68 -8.21
N CYS A 164 -14.19 -20.74 -8.10
CA CYS A 164 -14.09 -19.76 -7.03
C CYS A 164 -14.71 -18.45 -7.53
N GLU A 165 -15.99 -18.26 -7.24
CA GLU A 165 -16.72 -17.07 -7.68
C GLU A 165 -16.15 -15.80 -7.04
N GLY A 166 -16.06 -14.72 -7.83
CA GLY A 166 -15.55 -13.42 -7.38
C GLY A 166 -14.04 -13.32 -7.26
N ALA A 167 -13.31 -14.40 -7.56
CA ALA A 167 -11.85 -14.44 -7.45
C ALA A 167 -11.12 -14.10 -8.75
N PRO A 168 -9.99 -13.36 -8.74
CA PRO A 168 -9.16 -13.18 -9.94
C PRO A 168 -8.65 -14.52 -10.49
N ILE A 169 -8.23 -15.42 -9.60
CA ILE A 169 -7.99 -16.83 -9.94
C ILE A 169 -9.25 -17.61 -9.57
N ASN A 170 -10.13 -17.73 -10.55
CA ASN A 170 -11.49 -18.27 -10.38
C ASN A 170 -11.59 -19.79 -10.61
N ILE A 171 -10.51 -20.48 -10.97
CA ILE A 171 -10.52 -21.93 -11.17
C ILE A 171 -9.37 -22.62 -10.43
N LEU A 172 -9.70 -23.72 -9.75
CA LEU A 172 -8.73 -24.70 -9.26
C LEU A 172 -8.92 -26.01 -10.03
N ALA A 173 -7.87 -26.49 -10.69
CA ALA A 173 -7.85 -27.73 -11.44
C ALA A 173 -6.56 -28.52 -11.21
N TYR A 174 -6.52 -29.79 -11.61
CA TYR A 174 -5.31 -30.59 -11.41
C TYR A 174 -4.21 -30.22 -12.39
N GLY A 175 -3.08 -29.75 -11.85
CA GLY A 175 -1.78 -29.67 -12.53
C GLY A 175 -0.66 -30.31 -11.72
N GLY A 176 -0.97 -31.29 -10.87
CA GLY A 176 0.02 -32.09 -10.13
C GLY A 176 0.89 -32.97 -11.04
N VAL A 177 1.83 -33.69 -10.44
CA VAL A 177 2.82 -34.53 -11.16
C VAL A 177 2.13 -35.55 -12.06
N GLN A 178 2.46 -35.53 -13.34
CA GLN A 178 1.86 -36.40 -14.35
C GLN A 178 2.76 -36.60 -15.57
N ARG A 179 2.52 -37.71 -16.28
CA ARG A 179 3.13 -38.00 -17.58
C ARG A 179 2.35 -37.31 -18.71
N VAL A 180 3.01 -36.42 -19.43
CA VAL A 180 2.48 -35.65 -20.58
C VAL A 180 3.19 -36.05 -21.86
N LEU A 181 2.57 -35.74 -23.01
CA LEU A 181 3.25 -35.81 -24.31
C LEU A 181 4.35 -34.76 -24.36
N TRP A 182 5.39 -35.00 -25.13
CA TRP A 182 6.49 -34.06 -25.34
C TRP A 182 6.89 -34.06 -26.82
N LYS A 183 7.77 -33.14 -27.23
CA LYS A 183 8.31 -33.13 -28.59
C LYS A 183 9.08 -34.41 -28.93
N ASP A 184 9.35 -34.62 -30.21
CA ASP A 184 10.08 -35.78 -30.73
C ASP A 184 9.38 -37.11 -30.40
N SER A 185 8.04 -37.09 -30.32
CA SER A 185 7.22 -38.25 -29.92
C SER A 185 7.52 -38.84 -28.53
N GLU A 186 8.13 -38.05 -27.63
CA GLU A 186 8.51 -38.46 -26.29
C GLU A 186 7.43 -38.20 -25.22
N TYR A 187 7.76 -38.56 -23.98
CA TYR A 187 6.93 -38.28 -22.81
C TYR A 187 7.77 -37.66 -21.70
N ARG A 188 7.19 -36.72 -20.96
CA ARG A 188 7.84 -36.09 -19.80
C ARG A 188 6.97 -36.20 -18.54
N ILE A 189 7.61 -36.36 -17.37
CA ILE A 189 6.93 -36.26 -16.08
C ILE A 189 7.12 -34.85 -15.54
N THR A 190 6.03 -34.15 -15.27
CA THR A 190 6.04 -32.72 -14.92
C THR A 190 4.78 -32.29 -14.16
N ALA A 191 4.79 -31.09 -13.58
CA ALA A 191 3.70 -30.47 -12.83
C ALA A 191 3.74 -28.94 -13.01
N GLY A 192 2.60 -28.26 -12.83
CA GLY A 192 2.50 -26.81 -13.06
C GLY A 192 1.09 -26.33 -13.35
N THR A 193 0.86 -25.03 -13.14
CA THR A 193 -0.43 -24.35 -13.42
C THR A 193 -0.78 -24.37 -14.91
N SER A 194 0.22 -24.39 -15.80
CA SER A 194 0.07 -24.58 -17.25
C SER A 194 -0.73 -25.85 -17.60
N TYR A 195 -0.49 -26.96 -16.89
CA TYR A 195 -1.21 -28.21 -17.10
C TYR A 195 -2.60 -28.22 -16.46
N ALA A 196 -2.80 -27.45 -15.38
CA ALA A 196 -4.12 -27.22 -14.80
C ALA A 196 -5.00 -26.41 -15.76
N ALA A 197 -4.44 -25.37 -16.38
CA ALA A 197 -5.11 -24.57 -17.40
C ALA A 197 -5.52 -25.44 -18.60
N ALA A 198 -4.60 -26.23 -19.16
CA ALA A 198 -4.90 -27.17 -20.25
C ALA A 198 -6.02 -28.15 -19.89
N ARG A 199 -5.98 -28.69 -18.67
CA ARG A 199 -7.02 -29.60 -18.20
C ARG A 199 -8.37 -28.92 -18.11
N PHE A 200 -8.42 -27.73 -17.51
CA PHE A 200 -9.66 -26.99 -17.41
C PHE A 200 -10.18 -26.58 -18.79
N THR A 201 -9.32 -26.24 -19.74
CA THR A 201 -9.70 -26.00 -21.14
C THR A 201 -10.43 -27.19 -21.74
N GLY A 202 -9.91 -28.41 -21.58
CA GLY A 202 -10.59 -29.62 -22.08
C GLY A 202 -11.92 -29.93 -21.36
N ILE A 203 -12.02 -29.61 -20.06
CA ILE A 203 -13.28 -29.74 -19.32
C ILE A 203 -14.30 -28.70 -19.83
N LEU A 204 -13.87 -27.46 -20.00
CA LEU A 204 -14.69 -26.36 -20.49
C LEU A 204 -15.20 -26.63 -21.91
N SER A 205 -14.35 -27.13 -22.81
CA SER A 205 -14.75 -27.47 -24.18
C SER A 205 -15.84 -28.53 -24.21
N ARG A 206 -15.70 -29.59 -23.41
CA ARG A 206 -16.70 -30.63 -23.27
C ARG A 206 -18.03 -30.08 -22.73
N LEU A 207 -17.99 -29.21 -21.72
CA LEU A 207 -19.20 -28.58 -21.17
C LEU A 207 -19.91 -27.67 -22.19
N ILE A 208 -19.14 -26.93 -23.01
CA ILE A 208 -19.69 -26.10 -24.09
C ILE A 208 -20.39 -26.98 -25.13
N ASN A 209 -19.76 -28.09 -25.54
CA ASN A 209 -20.35 -29.04 -26.50
C ASN A 209 -21.62 -29.69 -25.94
N GLU A 210 -21.60 -30.16 -24.68
CA GLU A 210 -22.75 -30.83 -24.04
C GLU A 210 -23.96 -29.90 -23.85
N CYS A 211 -23.75 -28.60 -23.68
CA CYS A 211 -24.83 -27.63 -23.47
C CYS A 211 -25.23 -26.84 -24.72
N GLU A 212 -24.57 -27.10 -25.85
CA GLU A 212 -24.79 -26.46 -27.16
C GLU A 212 -24.91 -24.93 -27.07
N SER A 213 -24.06 -24.29 -26.27
CA SER A 213 -24.09 -22.85 -26.07
C SER A 213 -22.75 -22.31 -25.61
N ASN A 214 -22.33 -21.19 -26.18
CA ASN A 214 -21.18 -20.41 -25.76
C ASN A 214 -21.56 -19.14 -24.99
N LEU A 215 -22.84 -18.97 -24.60
CA LEU A 215 -23.26 -17.78 -23.88
C LEU A 215 -22.69 -17.80 -22.46
N HIS A 216 -21.94 -16.75 -22.09
CA HIS A 216 -21.31 -16.61 -20.77
C HIS A 216 -22.24 -16.99 -19.63
N LYS A 217 -23.44 -16.39 -19.56
CA LYS A 217 -24.40 -16.63 -18.48
C LYS A 217 -24.73 -18.11 -18.28
N LYS A 218 -24.87 -18.87 -19.38
CA LYS A 218 -25.18 -20.32 -19.33
C LYS A 218 -23.95 -21.12 -18.91
N ILE A 219 -22.77 -20.81 -19.47
CA ILE A 219 -21.51 -21.47 -19.11
C ILE A 219 -21.15 -21.24 -17.64
N TYR A 220 -21.20 -20.01 -17.13
CA TYR A 220 -20.96 -19.74 -15.72
C TYR A 220 -21.96 -20.45 -14.79
N SER A 221 -23.23 -20.60 -15.20
CA SER A 221 -24.23 -21.37 -14.44
C SER A 221 -23.88 -22.86 -14.37
N ILE A 222 -23.49 -23.45 -15.50
CA ILE A 222 -23.05 -24.85 -15.57
C ILE A 222 -21.77 -25.06 -14.76
N LEU A 223 -20.81 -24.14 -14.87
CA LEU A 223 -19.56 -24.21 -14.13
C LEU A 223 -19.78 -24.23 -12.62
N ARG A 224 -20.70 -23.39 -12.12
CA ARG A 224 -21.11 -23.38 -10.71
C ARG A 224 -21.76 -24.70 -10.30
N LYS A 225 -22.68 -25.22 -11.11
CA LYS A 225 -23.40 -26.47 -10.83
C LYS A 225 -22.47 -27.67 -10.76
N ASN A 226 -21.45 -27.73 -11.61
CA ASN A 226 -20.48 -28.82 -11.69
C ASN A 226 -19.21 -28.59 -10.84
N SER A 227 -19.14 -27.49 -10.09
CA SER A 227 -18.01 -27.16 -9.21
C SER A 227 -17.96 -28.11 -8.01
N SER A 228 -16.78 -28.66 -7.70
CA SER A 228 -16.57 -29.56 -6.57
C SER A 228 -15.92 -28.84 -5.39
N SER A 229 -16.64 -28.72 -4.28
CA SER A 229 -16.12 -28.16 -3.02
C SER A 229 -14.98 -28.98 -2.40
N LYS A 230 -14.78 -30.22 -2.84
CA LYS A 230 -13.70 -31.11 -2.40
C LYS A 230 -12.33 -30.73 -2.97
N VAL A 231 -12.30 -29.91 -4.02
CA VAL A 231 -11.05 -29.40 -4.58
C VAL A 231 -10.53 -28.29 -3.67
N ILE A 232 -9.35 -28.53 -3.11
CA ILE A 232 -8.67 -27.59 -2.20
C ILE A 232 -7.43 -26.99 -2.87
N PRO A 233 -7.06 -25.73 -2.57
CA PRO A 233 -5.88 -25.11 -3.16
C PRO A 233 -4.58 -25.85 -2.82
N PHE A 234 -3.70 -26.01 -3.81
CA PHE A 234 -2.35 -26.56 -3.60
C PHE A 234 -1.47 -25.51 -2.90
N LYS A 235 -0.89 -25.84 -1.72
CA LYS A 235 -0.28 -24.93 -0.72
C LYS A 235 -1.31 -24.13 0.10
N TYR A 236 -1.88 -24.77 1.11
CA TYR A 236 -2.73 -24.13 2.13
C TYR A 236 -1.89 -23.12 2.95
N ARG A 237 -1.97 -21.83 2.62
CA ARG A 237 -1.55 -20.74 3.52
C ARG A 237 -2.81 -20.11 4.10
N LYS A 238 -2.78 -19.81 5.41
CA LYS A 238 -3.92 -19.36 6.23
C LYS A 238 -4.67 -18.10 5.75
N ASN A 239 -4.19 -17.39 4.71
CA ASN A 239 -4.78 -16.15 4.19
C ASN A 239 -4.97 -16.18 2.64
N LEU A 240 -5.03 -17.35 2.02
CA LEU A 240 -5.16 -17.44 0.56
C LEU A 240 -6.56 -17.00 0.07
N ASP A 241 -7.60 -17.22 0.88
CA ASP A 241 -8.96 -16.77 0.56
C ASP A 241 -9.02 -15.23 0.43
N ASP A 242 -8.37 -14.47 1.33
CA ASP A 242 -8.31 -13.00 1.24
C ASP A 242 -7.62 -12.48 -0.03
N PHE A 243 -6.62 -13.20 -0.52
CA PHE A 243 -5.93 -12.87 -1.77
C PHE A 243 -6.75 -13.28 -3.01
N LEU A 244 -7.50 -14.38 -2.90
CA LEU A 244 -8.33 -14.89 -3.98
C LEU A 244 -9.62 -14.11 -4.14
N PHE A 245 -10.29 -13.55 -3.13
CA PHE A 245 -11.67 -13.03 -3.27
C PHE A 245 -11.81 -11.51 -3.53
N ARG A 246 -10.80 -10.81 -4.08
CA ARG A 246 -10.96 -9.38 -4.42
C ARG A 246 -11.63 -9.17 -5.79
N GLU A 247 -12.91 -8.82 -5.76
CA GLU A 247 -13.59 -8.15 -6.87
C GLU A 247 -12.91 -6.81 -7.18
N SER A 248 -12.53 -6.58 -8.44
CA SER A 248 -12.23 -5.23 -8.94
C SER A 248 -13.55 -4.46 -9.08
N LYS A 249 -14.01 -3.83 -7.99
CA LYS A 249 -15.10 -2.87 -8.08
C LYS A 249 -14.57 -1.60 -8.76
N THR A 250 -15.32 -1.09 -9.72
CA THR A 250 -15.26 0.31 -10.11
C THR A 250 -15.41 1.14 -8.84
N THR A 251 -14.31 1.75 -8.39
CA THR A 251 -14.27 2.52 -7.14
C THR A 251 -15.19 3.73 -7.30
N SER A 252 -16.21 3.82 -6.44
CA SER A 252 -17.17 4.93 -6.48
C SER A 252 -16.51 6.22 -6.01
N LYS A 253 -17.03 7.37 -6.44
CA LYS A 253 -16.57 8.70 -6.00
C LYS A 253 -16.49 8.82 -4.46
N LEU A 254 -17.47 8.26 -3.76
CA LEU A 254 -17.53 8.25 -2.29
C LEU A 254 -16.37 7.44 -1.66
N GLN A 255 -15.97 6.32 -2.27
CA GLN A 255 -14.83 5.53 -1.76
C GLN A 255 -13.51 6.27 -1.93
N LYS A 256 -13.39 7.10 -2.96
CA LYS A 256 -12.21 7.93 -3.23
C LYS A 256 -12.08 9.06 -2.20
N GLU A 257 -13.17 9.76 -1.90
CA GLU A 257 -13.21 10.82 -0.90
C GLU A 257 -12.82 10.29 0.49
N VAL A 258 -13.41 9.16 0.90
CA VAL A 258 -13.08 8.50 2.18
C VAL A 258 -11.62 8.04 2.24
N PHE A 259 -11.04 7.60 1.12
CA PHE A 259 -9.67 7.10 1.09
C PHE A 259 -8.61 8.22 1.17
N PHE A 260 -8.80 9.30 0.42
CA PHE A 260 -7.85 10.42 0.35
C PHE A 260 -8.15 11.57 1.33
N ASN A 261 -9.06 11.34 2.28
CA ASN A 261 -9.35 12.25 3.37
C ASN A 261 -9.74 11.50 4.66
N CYS A 262 -8.78 11.32 5.57
CA CYS A 262 -8.98 10.68 6.87
C CYS A 262 -10.09 11.35 7.70
N MET A 263 -10.38 12.64 7.48
CA MET A 263 -11.42 13.35 8.22
C MET A 263 -12.82 12.82 7.94
N GLU A 264 -13.05 12.22 6.77
CA GLU A 264 -14.32 11.54 6.46
C GLU A 264 -14.62 10.41 7.46
N SER A 265 -13.57 9.72 7.93
CA SER A 265 -13.71 8.65 8.92
C SER A 265 -13.96 9.16 10.35
N LEU A 266 -13.78 10.46 10.59
CA LEU A 266 -13.85 11.11 11.91
C LEU A 266 -15.01 12.11 12.05
N GLN A 267 -15.91 12.20 11.07
CA GLN A 267 -17.02 13.18 11.06
C GLN A 267 -17.95 13.08 12.27
N GLU A 268 -18.05 11.92 12.89
CA GLU A 268 -18.92 11.69 14.06
C GLU A 268 -18.26 12.05 15.41
N THR A 269 -16.95 12.32 15.43
CA THR A 269 -16.21 12.67 16.65
C THR A 269 -16.57 14.08 17.10
N LYS A 270 -17.01 14.25 18.36
CA LYS A 270 -17.44 15.56 18.89
C LYS A 270 -16.52 16.10 19.98
N LYS A 271 -16.13 15.28 20.94
CA LYS A 271 -15.28 15.63 22.10
C LYS A 271 -14.29 14.50 22.34
N ILE A 272 -13.01 14.88 22.42
CA ILE A 272 -11.92 13.92 22.61
C ILE A 272 -11.34 13.97 24.02
N ALA A 273 -10.94 12.80 24.49
CA ALA A 273 -10.06 12.65 25.64
C ALA A 273 -8.70 12.10 25.21
N LEU A 274 -7.61 12.55 25.83
CA LEU A 274 -6.24 12.14 25.47
C LEU A 274 -5.66 11.21 26.54
N PHE A 275 -5.16 10.04 26.13
CA PHE A 275 -4.45 9.12 27.01
C PHE A 275 -3.29 8.42 26.29
N PRO A 276 -2.08 8.36 26.87
CA PRO A 276 -1.59 9.16 27.99
C PRO A 276 -1.08 10.52 27.53
N ILE A 277 -1.31 11.58 28.31
CA ILE A 277 -0.87 12.93 27.93
C ILE A 277 0.64 13.15 28.07
N SER A 278 1.32 12.32 28.86
CA SER A 278 2.78 12.34 29.01
C SER A 278 3.52 11.97 27.71
N GLU A 279 2.88 11.24 26.81
CA GLU A 279 3.46 10.89 25.50
C GLU A 279 3.71 12.12 24.62
N LYS A 280 4.72 12.02 23.75
CA LYS A 280 5.15 13.13 22.88
C LYS A 280 4.02 13.59 21.95
N GLU A 281 3.34 12.64 21.33
CA GLU A 281 2.30 12.84 20.33
C GLU A 281 1.10 13.57 20.95
N ASN A 282 0.61 13.07 22.08
CA ASN A 282 -0.50 13.70 22.82
C ASN A 282 -0.11 15.04 23.45
N SER A 283 1.12 15.19 23.95
CA SER A 283 1.60 16.49 24.45
C SER A 283 1.69 17.55 23.34
N THR A 284 1.95 17.13 22.10
CA THR A 284 1.92 18.02 20.92
C THR A 284 0.49 18.45 20.60
N ILE A 285 -0.48 17.54 20.72
CA ILE A 285 -1.91 17.88 20.57
C ILE A 285 -2.29 19.02 21.52
N LEU A 286 -1.89 18.88 22.78
CA LEU A 286 -2.19 19.87 23.81
C LEU A 286 -1.50 21.21 23.56
N LYS A 287 -0.24 21.21 23.08
CA LYS A 287 0.49 22.44 22.73
C LYS A 287 -0.29 23.29 21.71
N PHE A 288 -1.00 22.64 20.78
CA PHE A 288 -1.83 23.28 19.76
C PHE A 288 -3.33 23.07 19.99
N LYS A 289 -3.77 22.97 21.25
CA LYS A 289 -5.17 22.63 21.58
C LYS A 289 -6.22 23.51 20.89
N LYS A 290 -5.90 24.79 20.66
CA LYS A 290 -6.81 25.77 20.04
C LYS A 290 -7.07 25.48 18.56
N GLN A 291 -6.14 24.77 17.91
CA GLN A 291 -6.20 24.41 16.50
C GLN A 291 -6.70 22.98 16.26
N SER A 292 -6.97 22.23 17.33
CA SER A 292 -7.59 20.91 17.25
C SER A 292 -8.94 21.01 16.53
N LYS A 293 -9.22 20.06 15.63
CA LYS A 293 -10.54 19.94 14.99
C LYS A 293 -11.62 19.45 15.96
N PHE A 294 -11.21 18.89 17.11
CA PHE A 294 -12.10 18.37 18.13
C PHE A 294 -11.81 19.03 19.49
N PRO A 295 -12.84 19.52 20.20
CA PRO A 295 -12.71 19.94 21.59
C PRO A 295 -12.06 18.87 22.47
N ILE A 296 -10.98 19.25 23.17
CA ILE A 296 -10.29 18.39 24.14
C ILE A 296 -10.89 18.67 25.52
N THR A 297 -11.56 17.68 26.11
CA THR A 297 -12.32 17.86 27.36
C THR A 297 -11.73 17.15 28.56
N LEU A 298 -10.90 16.13 28.33
CA LEU A 298 -10.28 15.33 29.38
C LEU A 298 -8.86 14.92 29.00
N LEU A 299 -7.93 15.14 29.92
CA LEU A 299 -6.54 14.69 29.85
C LEU A 299 -6.35 13.58 30.89
N MET A 300 -5.82 12.46 30.42
CA MET A 300 -5.51 11.31 31.28
C MET A 300 -4.04 11.00 31.23
N ASP A 301 -3.49 10.63 32.38
CA ASP A 301 -2.12 10.13 32.50
C ASP A 301 -2.06 8.94 33.45
N TYR A 302 -0.88 8.36 33.53
CA TYR A 302 -0.60 7.20 34.36
C TYR A 302 -0.80 7.47 35.86
N PRO A 303 -1.19 6.46 36.65
CA PRO A 303 -1.24 6.54 38.11
C PRO A 303 0.12 6.90 38.72
N LYS A 304 1.20 6.33 38.17
CA LYS A 304 2.56 6.76 38.49
C LYS A 304 2.93 7.95 37.62
N VAL A 305 2.72 9.14 38.18
CA VAL A 305 2.87 10.42 37.49
C VAL A 305 4.34 10.70 37.18
N LEU A 306 4.68 10.90 35.91
CA LEU A 306 6.00 11.34 35.48
C LEU A 306 6.18 12.85 35.72
N LYS A 307 7.44 13.31 35.86
CA LYS A 307 7.74 14.75 36.04
C LYS A 307 7.14 15.63 34.93
N LYS A 308 7.09 15.11 33.70
CA LYS A 308 6.47 15.78 32.53
C LYS A 308 4.96 15.97 32.72
N SER A 309 4.26 14.99 33.27
CA SER A 309 2.83 15.04 33.56
C SER A 309 2.48 16.13 34.57
N MET A 310 3.31 16.32 35.60
CA MET A 310 3.12 17.39 36.59
C MET A 310 3.23 18.79 35.98
N LEU A 311 4.12 18.97 35.00
CA LEU A 311 4.26 20.25 34.27
C LEU A 311 3.03 20.50 33.40
N ILE A 312 2.54 19.46 32.72
CA ILE A 312 1.34 19.53 31.89
C ILE A 312 0.13 19.94 32.73
N GLN A 313 -0.10 19.28 33.87
CA GLN A 313 -1.21 19.57 34.77
C GLN A 313 -1.24 21.04 35.22
N LYS A 314 -0.07 21.63 35.54
CA LYS A 314 0.02 23.05 35.92
C LYS A 314 -0.31 24.00 34.77
N SER A 315 -0.09 23.58 33.52
CA SER A 315 -0.28 24.41 32.32
C SER A 315 -1.70 24.35 31.72
N THR A 316 -2.54 23.43 32.18
CA THR A 316 -3.87 23.14 31.60
C THR A 316 -4.98 23.28 32.64
N THR A 317 -5.10 24.43 33.27
CA THR A 317 -6.13 24.66 34.30
C THR A 317 -7.56 24.67 33.76
N ASP A 318 -7.72 24.84 32.45
CA ASP A 318 -9.00 24.92 31.74
C ASP A 318 -9.51 23.57 31.21
N VAL A 319 -8.73 22.49 31.34
CA VAL A 319 -9.11 21.13 30.90
C VAL A 319 -9.04 20.18 32.07
N VAL A 320 -10.02 19.28 32.19
CA VAL A 320 -10.04 18.29 33.27
C VAL A 320 -8.85 17.36 33.14
N TYR A 321 -8.07 17.21 34.22
CA TYR A 321 -6.92 16.31 34.29
C TYR A 321 -7.18 15.17 35.30
N ARG A 322 -6.81 13.94 34.92
CA ARG A 322 -6.91 12.73 35.75
C ARG A 322 -5.64 11.88 35.63
N SER A 323 -5.14 11.39 36.75
CA SER A 323 -4.01 10.45 36.81
C SER A 323 -4.34 9.24 37.69
N GLY A 324 -5.55 8.71 37.55
CA GLY A 324 -6.09 7.65 38.39
C GLY A 324 -7.48 7.21 37.93
N THR A 325 -8.19 6.43 38.76
CA THR A 325 -9.52 5.89 38.44
C THR A 325 -10.48 6.98 37.99
N LEU A 326 -11.17 6.72 36.89
CA LEU A 326 -12.17 7.62 36.32
C LEU A 326 -13.54 7.39 36.96
N SER A 327 -14.26 8.47 37.25
CA SER A 327 -15.66 8.44 37.67
C SER A 327 -16.61 8.38 36.47
N GLU A 328 -17.88 8.03 36.68
CA GLU A 328 -18.91 8.08 35.62
C GLU A 328 -19.03 9.47 34.99
N ASN A 329 -18.90 10.53 35.80
CA ASN A 329 -18.91 11.90 35.31
C ASN A 329 -17.75 12.17 34.34
N ASP A 330 -16.57 11.59 34.57
CA ASP A 330 -15.41 11.76 33.68
C ASP A 330 -15.67 11.13 32.30
N PHE A 331 -16.31 9.95 32.25
CA PHE A 331 -16.70 9.32 30.99
C PHE A 331 -17.77 10.09 30.22
N SER A 332 -18.55 10.96 30.86
CA SER A 332 -19.53 11.81 30.18
C SER A 332 -18.89 12.98 29.40
N LEU A 333 -17.61 13.29 29.67
CA LEU A 333 -16.95 14.46 29.10
C LEU A 333 -16.55 14.29 27.63
N PHE A 334 -16.45 13.06 27.13
CA PHE A 334 -15.97 12.75 25.78
C PHE A 334 -16.74 11.61 25.13
N ASP A 335 -16.78 11.57 23.80
CA ASP A 335 -17.30 10.44 23.02
C ASP A 335 -16.19 9.60 22.39
N THR A 336 -15.01 10.19 22.18
CA THR A 336 -13.89 9.54 21.51
C THR A 336 -12.63 9.59 22.37
N LEU A 337 -11.98 8.44 22.57
CA LEU A 337 -10.70 8.34 23.26
C LEU A 337 -9.55 8.31 22.24
N VAL A 338 -8.60 9.24 22.36
CA VAL A 338 -7.33 9.21 21.64
C VAL A 338 -6.32 8.45 22.48
N VAL A 339 -5.82 7.33 21.94
CA VAL A 339 -4.96 6.38 22.66
C VAL A 339 -3.57 6.31 22.05
N GLY A 340 -2.57 6.57 22.88
CA GLY A 340 -1.16 6.45 22.54
C GLY A 340 -0.52 5.09 22.82
N TYR A 341 0.81 5.08 22.83
CA TYR A 341 1.70 3.92 22.95
C TYR A 341 1.85 3.40 24.39
N PHE A 342 0.75 3.29 25.15
CA PHE A 342 0.83 2.97 26.58
C PHE A 342 1.31 1.53 26.88
N LEU A 343 1.31 0.65 25.88
CA LEU A 343 1.84 -0.72 26.00
C LEU A 343 3.37 -0.76 26.02
N GLU A 344 4.04 0.32 25.63
CA GLU A 344 5.51 0.46 25.63
C GLU A 344 6.07 0.92 26.99
N GLN A 345 5.25 0.88 28.05
CA GLN A 345 5.64 1.34 29.38
C GLN A 345 6.29 0.23 30.20
N ASP A 346 7.36 0.57 30.94
CA ASP A 346 8.07 -0.38 31.81
C ASP A 346 7.28 -0.82 33.05
N PHE A 347 6.18 -0.12 33.38
CA PHE A 347 5.39 -0.39 34.60
C PHE A 347 4.07 -1.09 34.28
N ASP A 348 3.94 -2.35 34.72
CA ASP A 348 2.71 -3.16 34.56
C ASP A 348 1.45 -2.43 35.06
N ALA A 349 1.55 -1.69 36.16
CA ALA A 349 0.43 -0.92 36.71
C ALA A 349 -0.11 0.13 35.72
N ASN A 350 0.77 0.75 34.92
CA ASN A 350 0.40 1.73 33.90
C ASN A 350 -0.22 1.05 32.68
N ILE A 351 0.30 -0.12 32.28
CA ILE A 351 -0.29 -0.95 31.22
C ILE A 351 -1.69 -1.40 31.62
N LEU A 352 -1.84 -2.01 32.80
CA LEU A 352 -3.14 -2.48 33.31
C LEU A 352 -4.15 -1.34 33.45
N PHE A 353 -3.70 -0.15 33.81
CA PHE A 353 -4.56 1.03 33.86
C PHE A 353 -5.09 1.41 32.48
N GLY A 354 -4.23 1.44 31.45
CA GLY A 354 -4.67 1.70 30.08
C GLY A 354 -5.63 0.66 29.54
N ILE A 355 -5.40 -0.63 29.84
CA ILE A 355 -6.32 -1.73 29.48
C ILE A 355 -7.70 -1.50 30.13
N ARG A 356 -7.75 -1.18 31.42
CA ARG A 356 -9.02 -0.89 32.12
C ARG A 356 -9.76 0.31 31.53
N ILE A 357 -9.05 1.38 31.15
CA ILE A 357 -9.68 2.53 30.47
C ILE A 357 -10.33 2.08 29.16
N ILE A 358 -9.64 1.26 28.37
CA ILE A 358 -10.17 0.73 27.11
C ILE A 358 -11.41 -0.13 27.35
N GLU A 359 -11.36 -1.06 28.30
CA GLU A 359 -12.50 -1.90 28.67
C GLU A 359 -13.73 -1.06 29.06
N GLU A 360 -13.55 -0.06 29.92
CA GLU A 360 -14.63 0.83 30.35
C GLU A 360 -15.17 1.72 29.22
N CYS A 361 -14.29 2.15 28.30
CA CYS A 361 -14.69 2.91 27.11
C CYS A 361 -15.48 2.05 26.11
N VAL A 362 -15.07 0.80 25.90
CA VAL A 362 -15.79 -0.15 25.03
C VAL A 362 -17.18 -0.45 25.61
N LYS A 363 -17.30 -0.69 26.92
CA LYS A 363 -18.60 -0.89 27.60
C LYS A 363 -19.55 0.30 27.44
N ARG A 364 -18.99 1.52 27.33
CA ARG A 364 -19.75 2.78 27.17
C ARG A 364 -19.89 3.25 25.72
N ASN A 365 -19.60 2.39 24.73
CA ASN A 365 -19.70 2.72 23.31
C ASN A 365 -18.88 3.95 22.88
N LYS A 366 -17.75 4.21 23.54
CA LYS A 366 -16.83 5.26 23.13
C LYS A 366 -16.14 4.86 21.83
N SER A 367 -15.90 5.83 20.96
CA SER A 367 -15.05 5.66 19.78
C SER A 367 -13.58 5.79 20.18
N PHE A 368 -12.68 5.32 19.31
CA PHE A 368 -11.24 5.33 19.54
C PHE A 368 -10.49 5.89 18.33
N ILE A 369 -9.46 6.69 18.59
CA ILE A 369 -8.42 7.08 17.63
C ILE A 369 -7.11 6.56 18.21
N VAL A 370 -6.39 5.72 17.46
CA VAL A 370 -5.30 4.93 18.04
C VAL A 370 -4.01 5.08 17.22
N TRP A 371 -2.89 5.26 17.92
CA TRP A 371 -1.56 5.40 17.31
C TRP A 371 -0.84 4.06 17.07
N ASP A 372 -1.19 3.05 17.85
CA ASP A 372 -0.47 1.78 17.92
C ASP A 372 -1.31 0.58 17.46
N ARG A 373 -0.67 -0.35 16.74
CA ARG A 373 -1.32 -1.56 16.22
C ARG A 373 -1.76 -2.51 17.32
N SER A 374 -0.90 -2.75 18.30
CA SER A 374 -1.16 -3.67 19.40
C SER A 374 -2.32 -3.15 20.26
N VAL A 375 -2.39 -1.83 20.46
CA VAL A 375 -3.54 -1.19 21.10
C VAL A 375 -4.82 -1.34 20.26
N SER A 376 -4.74 -1.13 18.94
CA SER A 376 -5.89 -1.37 18.05
C SER A 376 -6.39 -2.82 18.13
N ASN A 377 -5.48 -3.80 18.14
CA ASN A 377 -5.83 -5.21 18.29
C ASN A 377 -6.49 -5.50 19.64
N LEU A 378 -5.96 -4.93 20.73
CA LEU A 378 -6.52 -5.06 22.08
C LEU A 378 -7.95 -4.51 22.14
N ILE A 379 -8.20 -3.33 21.55
CA ILE A 379 -9.54 -2.75 21.48
C ILE A 379 -10.48 -3.66 20.68
N GLN A 380 -10.04 -4.20 19.54
CA GLN A 380 -10.86 -5.12 18.75
C GLN A 380 -11.18 -6.42 19.50
N GLU A 381 -10.24 -6.97 20.26
CA GLU A 381 -10.49 -8.13 21.12
C GLU A 381 -11.54 -7.80 22.18
N GLU A 382 -11.44 -6.64 22.82
CA GLU A 382 -12.42 -6.21 23.81
C GLU A 382 -13.81 -5.99 23.21
N ILE A 383 -13.90 -5.41 22.00
CA ILE A 383 -15.14 -5.28 21.24
C ILE A 383 -15.75 -6.67 20.96
N ARG A 384 -14.93 -7.66 20.56
CA ARG A 384 -15.42 -9.03 20.29
C ARG A 384 -16.00 -9.69 21.54
N LYS A 385 -15.48 -9.40 22.73
CA LYS A 385 -16.03 -9.89 24.01
C LYS A 385 -17.44 -9.34 24.28
N GLN A 386 -17.81 -8.19 23.75
CA GLN A 386 -19.09 -7.52 24.01
C GLN A 386 -20.33 -8.12 23.31
N LYS A 387 -20.21 -9.32 22.69
CA LYS A 387 -21.28 -10.21 22.17
C LYS A 387 -22.40 -9.64 21.26
N ARG A 388 -22.57 -8.31 21.06
CA ARG A 388 -23.25 -7.59 19.94
C ARG A 388 -23.69 -6.11 20.16
N LYS A 389 -23.22 -5.37 21.17
CA LYS A 389 -23.71 -3.98 21.40
C LYS A 389 -22.72 -2.83 21.17
N TYR A 390 -21.52 -3.10 20.64
CA TYR A 390 -20.57 -2.02 20.39
C TYR A 390 -20.93 -1.21 19.13
N THR A 391 -21.21 0.09 19.29
CA THR A 391 -21.55 1.02 18.19
C THR A 391 -20.50 2.11 17.97
N GLY A 392 -19.48 2.19 18.82
CA GLY A 392 -18.38 3.13 18.64
C GLY A 392 -17.56 2.81 17.38
N LYS A 393 -16.77 3.77 16.93
CA LYS A 393 -15.86 3.60 15.79
C LYS A 393 -14.42 3.45 16.27
N LEU A 394 -13.64 2.62 15.60
CA LEU A 394 -12.20 2.49 15.81
C LEU A 394 -11.48 3.04 14.58
N PHE A 395 -10.78 4.17 14.76
CA PHE A 395 -9.89 4.73 13.77
C PHE A 395 -8.44 4.35 14.08
N TYR A 396 -7.81 3.67 13.13
CA TYR A 396 -6.39 3.34 13.12
C TYR A 396 -5.93 3.23 11.68
N GLN A 397 -4.89 3.97 11.31
CA GLN A 397 -4.38 4.01 9.93
C GLN A 397 -3.07 3.22 9.82
N GLY A 398 -3.18 1.97 9.36
CA GLY A 398 -2.05 1.18 8.88
C GLY A 398 -1.98 1.17 7.35
N ILE A 399 -0.79 0.93 6.81
CA ILE A 399 -0.58 0.82 5.36
C ILE A 399 -0.08 -0.59 5.07
N ASN A 400 -0.96 -1.44 4.57
CA ASN A 400 -0.63 -2.77 4.10
C ASN A 400 -0.89 -2.91 2.60
N LEU A 401 -0.68 -4.11 2.06
CA LEU A 401 -0.86 -4.37 0.63
C LEU A 401 -2.29 -4.07 0.12
N GLN A 402 -3.31 -4.15 0.98
CA GLN A 402 -4.67 -3.72 0.66
C GLN A 402 -4.77 -2.23 0.41
N GLN A 403 -4.32 -1.39 1.34
CA GLN A 403 -4.38 0.06 1.13
C GLN A 403 -3.54 0.46 -0.08
N PHE A 404 -2.40 -0.21 -0.30
CA PHE A 404 -1.60 0.00 -1.50
C PHE A 404 -2.37 -0.32 -2.79
N GLN A 405 -2.98 -1.49 -2.88
CA GLN A 405 -3.76 -1.89 -4.05
C GLN A 405 -4.96 -0.95 -4.26
N GLN A 406 -5.68 -0.61 -3.20
CA GLN A 406 -6.80 0.32 -3.26
C GLN A 406 -6.36 1.70 -3.78
N ALA A 407 -5.20 2.21 -3.35
CA ALA A 407 -4.65 3.46 -3.88
C ALA A 407 -4.35 3.38 -5.38
N LEU A 408 -3.92 2.22 -5.89
CA LEU A 408 -3.61 2.01 -7.32
C LEU A 408 -4.86 1.79 -8.18
N GLU A 409 -5.98 1.34 -7.60
CA GLU A 409 -7.25 1.14 -8.31
C GLU A 409 -7.87 2.48 -8.77
N PHE A 410 -7.56 3.59 -8.09
CA PHE A 410 -7.96 4.92 -8.50
C PHE A 410 -7.20 5.36 -9.76
N SER A 411 -7.69 4.94 -10.92
CA SER A 411 -7.16 5.34 -12.23
C SER A 411 -7.47 6.82 -12.56
N ASN A 412 -6.68 7.40 -13.47
CA ASN A 412 -6.86 8.77 -14.01
C ASN A 412 -6.67 9.94 -13.04
N LEU A 413 -5.97 9.76 -11.91
CA LEU A 413 -5.62 10.91 -11.06
C LEU A 413 -4.70 11.88 -11.82
N PRO A 414 -4.95 13.21 -11.77
CA PRO A 414 -4.16 14.19 -12.47
C PRO A 414 -2.70 14.18 -11.99
N LYS A 415 -1.78 14.65 -12.83
CA LYS A 415 -0.41 14.92 -12.37
C LYS A 415 -0.45 15.95 -11.24
N ILE A 416 0.48 15.81 -10.28
CA ILE A 416 0.63 16.75 -9.18
C ILE A 416 1.05 18.10 -9.79
N LYS A 417 0.31 19.14 -9.44
CA LYS A 417 0.55 20.55 -9.81
C LYS A 417 0.58 21.46 -8.58
N VAL A 418 0.02 21.00 -7.48
CA VAL A 418 0.04 21.73 -6.20
C VAL A 418 1.44 21.65 -5.60
N PRO A 419 2.00 22.78 -5.12
CA PRO A 419 3.31 22.79 -4.49
C PRO A 419 3.35 21.91 -3.24
N VAL A 420 4.45 21.18 -3.09
CA VAL A 420 4.73 20.28 -1.96
C VAL A 420 5.88 20.84 -1.13
N LEU A 421 5.59 21.22 0.11
CA LEU A 421 6.58 21.69 1.09
C LEU A 421 6.88 20.58 2.10
N ALA A 422 8.15 20.20 2.24
CA ALA A 422 8.55 19.20 3.22
C ALA A 422 9.35 19.78 4.39
N VAL A 423 9.04 19.32 5.60
CA VAL A 423 9.85 19.58 6.80
C VAL A 423 10.77 18.39 7.07
N VAL A 424 12.06 18.62 6.96
CA VAL A 424 13.12 17.63 7.16
C VAL A 424 13.94 17.97 8.41
N GLY A 425 14.93 17.18 8.78
CA GLY A 425 15.78 17.52 9.92
C GLY A 425 17.05 16.67 10.02
N THR A 426 17.99 17.14 10.83
CA THR A 426 19.30 16.49 11.05
C THR A 426 19.22 15.33 12.06
N GLY A 427 18.07 15.04 12.67
CA GLY A 427 17.91 13.93 13.62
C GLY A 427 16.47 13.72 14.12
N SER A 428 16.29 12.71 14.96
CA SER A 428 15.01 12.44 15.63
C SER A 428 14.65 13.50 16.69
N GLN A 429 13.34 13.67 16.95
CA GLN A 429 12.78 14.52 18.02
C GLN A 429 13.12 16.03 17.98
N GLN A 430 13.34 16.61 16.80
CA GLN A 430 13.69 18.03 16.62
C GLN A 430 12.48 18.94 16.34
N GLY A 431 11.29 18.57 16.80
CA GLY A 431 10.09 19.38 16.58
C GLY A 431 9.63 19.49 15.11
N LYS A 432 9.99 18.55 14.21
CA LYS A 432 9.52 18.55 12.82
C LYS A 432 8.00 18.65 12.68
N VAL A 433 7.23 17.90 13.47
CA VAL A 433 5.77 18.00 13.46
C VAL A 433 5.30 19.36 13.98
N THR A 434 5.93 19.90 15.02
CA THR A 434 5.65 21.26 15.51
C THR A 434 5.84 22.29 14.38
N ILE A 435 6.92 22.17 13.60
CA ILE A 435 7.19 23.05 12.47
C ILE A 435 6.13 22.89 11.38
N GLN A 436 5.79 21.64 11.00
CA GLN A 436 4.72 21.38 10.02
C GLN A 436 3.39 22.02 10.43
N LEU A 437 2.97 21.83 11.69
CA LEU A 437 1.73 22.39 12.21
C LEU A 437 1.77 23.92 12.28
N GLN A 438 2.89 24.50 12.70
CA GLN A 438 3.02 25.96 12.78
C GLN A 438 2.98 26.61 11.40
N ILE A 439 3.63 26.01 10.39
CA ILE A 439 3.53 26.46 9.00
C ILE A 439 2.08 26.35 8.51
N LYS A 440 1.46 25.18 8.72
CA LYS A 440 0.05 24.93 8.35
C LYS A 440 -0.87 26.01 8.93
N PHE A 441 -0.83 26.25 10.25
CA PHE A 441 -1.70 27.21 10.90
C PHE A 441 -1.41 28.66 10.50
N SER A 442 -0.16 28.99 10.21
CA SER A 442 0.20 30.35 9.74
C SER A 442 -0.37 30.62 8.34
N LEU A 443 -0.35 29.62 7.45
CA LEU A 443 -0.96 29.72 6.12
C LEU A 443 -2.49 29.70 6.17
N GLU A 444 -3.09 28.80 6.97
CA GLU A 444 -4.55 28.75 7.15
C GLU A 444 -5.11 30.06 7.73
N ALA A 445 -4.36 30.73 8.62
CA ALA A 445 -4.75 32.03 9.16
C ALA A 445 -4.83 33.13 8.09
N LEU A 446 -4.18 32.95 6.95
CA LEU A 446 -4.25 33.84 5.78
C LEU A 446 -5.24 33.35 4.71
N GLY A 447 -5.99 32.28 4.98
CA GLY A 447 -7.02 31.75 4.09
C GLY A 447 -6.55 30.71 3.08
N TYR A 448 -5.29 30.26 3.13
CA TYR A 448 -4.82 29.16 2.28
C TYR A 448 -5.49 27.83 2.65
N ASN A 449 -5.90 27.07 1.64
CA ASN A 449 -6.32 25.69 1.78
C ASN A 449 -5.09 24.76 1.86
N VAL A 450 -4.68 24.42 3.08
CA VAL A 450 -3.49 23.60 3.33
C VAL A 450 -3.86 22.15 3.55
N SER A 451 -3.42 21.26 2.66
CA SER A 451 -3.48 19.82 2.91
C SER A 451 -2.22 19.32 3.62
N HIS A 452 -2.37 18.36 4.52
CA HIS A 452 -1.27 17.77 5.30
C HIS A 452 -1.20 16.26 5.08
N PHE A 453 -0.12 15.82 4.42
CA PHE A 453 0.27 14.41 4.29
C PHE A 453 1.26 14.08 5.40
N ALA A 454 0.77 13.58 6.52
CA ALA A 454 1.53 13.54 7.76
C ALA A 454 2.20 12.19 8.02
N THR A 455 3.36 12.23 8.68
CA THR A 455 4.11 11.02 9.07
C THR A 455 3.98 10.67 10.53
N GLU A 456 3.33 11.50 11.36
CA GLU A 456 3.01 11.16 12.74
C GLU A 456 1.48 11.23 12.94
N PRO A 457 0.89 10.29 13.68
CA PRO A 457 -0.55 10.05 13.59
C PRO A 457 -1.40 11.13 14.28
N GLN A 458 -0.84 11.87 15.26
CA GLN A 458 -1.51 13.00 15.91
C GLN A 458 -1.91 14.13 14.96
N ALA A 459 -1.32 14.20 13.77
CA ALA A 459 -1.69 15.19 12.76
C ALA A 459 -3.16 15.08 12.33
N VAL A 460 -3.79 13.90 12.46
CA VAL A 460 -5.21 13.73 12.15
C VAL A 460 -6.11 14.60 13.03
N ILE A 461 -5.72 14.85 14.28
CA ILE A 461 -6.45 15.74 15.21
C ILE A 461 -6.44 17.20 14.71
N PHE A 462 -5.49 17.54 13.85
CA PHE A 462 -5.33 18.86 13.24
C PHE A 462 -5.84 18.93 11.79
N GLY A 463 -6.53 17.89 11.33
CA GLY A 463 -7.14 17.84 10.00
C GLY A 463 -6.22 17.33 8.88
N ALA A 464 -5.25 16.47 9.19
CA ALA A 464 -4.44 15.83 8.14
C ALA A 464 -5.30 14.95 7.23
N GLN A 465 -5.15 15.14 5.91
CA GLN A 465 -5.90 14.41 4.88
C GLN A 465 -5.48 12.94 4.82
N MET A 466 -4.20 12.65 5.08
CA MET A 466 -3.74 11.26 5.08
C MET A 466 -2.48 11.08 5.90
N LEU A 467 -2.34 9.88 6.47
CA LEU A 467 -1.22 9.48 7.30
C LEU A 467 -0.34 8.46 6.57
N PHE A 468 0.97 8.67 6.59
CA PHE A 468 2.00 7.71 6.23
C PHE A 468 2.96 7.52 7.41
N PRO A 469 2.50 6.83 8.49
CA PRO A 469 3.22 6.76 9.75
C PRO A 469 4.38 5.76 9.69
N TYR A 470 5.48 6.11 9.02
CA TYR A 470 6.69 5.29 9.03
C TYR A 470 7.60 5.69 10.19
N GLY A 471 8.27 4.73 10.86
CA GLY A 471 9.19 5.01 11.97
C GLY A 471 8.93 4.15 13.20
N PHE A 472 8.84 4.77 14.38
CA PHE A 472 8.59 4.06 15.65
C PHE A 472 7.28 3.28 15.60
N ASN A 473 7.32 1.98 15.93
CA ASN A 473 6.20 1.04 15.78
C ASN A 473 5.42 1.19 14.45
N SER A 474 6.16 1.44 13.35
CA SER A 474 5.60 1.71 12.03
C SER A 474 4.50 0.72 11.62
N PRO A 475 3.24 1.19 11.41
CA PRO A 475 2.20 0.35 10.85
C PRO A 475 2.23 0.29 9.31
N VAL A 476 3.32 0.76 8.67
CA VAL A 476 3.60 0.58 7.23
C VAL A 476 4.25 -0.78 6.99
N GLU A 477 3.50 -1.68 6.34
CA GLU A 477 3.93 -3.07 6.02
C GLU A 477 4.36 -3.26 4.57
N ILE A 478 4.07 -2.27 3.71
CA ILE A 478 4.48 -2.36 2.31
C ILE A 478 5.99 -2.18 2.17
N SER A 479 6.58 -2.92 1.24
CA SER A 479 8.01 -2.88 0.98
C SER A 479 8.45 -1.50 0.45
N ASN A 480 9.71 -1.13 0.73
CA ASN A 480 10.24 0.21 0.43
C ASN A 480 10.14 0.60 -1.05
N ASP A 481 10.26 -0.37 -1.97
CA ASP A 481 10.10 -0.17 -3.42
C ASP A 481 8.68 0.28 -3.83
N LYS A 482 7.68 0.04 -2.97
CA LYS A 482 6.28 0.42 -3.20
C LYS A 482 5.94 1.83 -2.71
N TRP A 483 6.79 2.44 -1.86
CA TRP A 483 6.52 3.74 -1.25
C TRP A 483 6.36 4.85 -2.29
N GLY A 484 7.24 4.90 -3.30
CA GLY A 484 7.17 5.90 -4.36
C GLY A 484 5.83 5.90 -5.10
N LYS A 485 5.34 4.70 -5.46
CA LYS A 485 4.04 4.56 -6.13
C LYS A 485 2.89 4.95 -5.20
N TYR A 486 2.92 4.47 -3.95
CA TYR A 486 1.88 4.76 -2.97
C TYR A 486 1.78 6.25 -2.66
N ILE A 487 2.88 6.87 -2.24
CA ILE A 487 2.96 8.29 -1.89
C ILE A 487 2.57 9.16 -3.10
N SER A 488 3.02 8.81 -4.31
CA SER A 488 2.61 9.55 -5.50
C SER A 488 1.10 9.48 -5.76
N GLN A 489 0.46 8.31 -5.64
CA GLN A 489 -1.00 8.23 -5.77
C GLN A 489 -1.72 8.99 -4.67
N CYS A 490 -1.21 8.89 -3.44
CA CYS A 490 -1.70 9.60 -2.29
C CYS A 490 -1.75 11.11 -2.51
N LEU A 491 -0.65 11.72 -2.97
CA LEU A 491 -0.59 13.16 -3.25
C LEU A 491 -1.55 13.58 -4.37
N LYS A 492 -1.65 12.79 -5.45
CA LYS A 492 -2.59 13.08 -6.53
C LYS A 492 -4.05 13.00 -6.07
N GLY A 493 -4.35 12.01 -5.23
CA GLY A 493 -5.68 11.83 -4.65
C GLY A 493 -6.04 12.96 -3.69
N ILE A 494 -5.10 13.38 -2.83
CA ILE A 494 -5.26 14.56 -1.97
C ILE A 494 -5.56 15.79 -2.82
N GLN A 495 -4.77 16.04 -3.87
CA GLN A 495 -4.97 17.17 -4.77
C GLN A 495 -6.37 17.18 -5.38
N GLU A 496 -6.80 16.04 -5.93
CA GLU A 496 -8.08 15.96 -6.64
C GLU A 496 -9.28 16.07 -5.70
N VAL A 497 -9.20 15.46 -4.51
CA VAL A 497 -10.32 15.43 -3.55
C VAL A 497 -10.42 16.73 -2.74
N ASN A 498 -9.29 17.28 -2.30
CA ASN A 498 -9.27 18.37 -1.34
C ASN A 498 -8.97 19.74 -1.97
N ASN A 499 -8.57 19.78 -3.25
CA ASN A 499 -8.18 20.97 -4.00
C ASN A 499 -7.32 21.98 -3.18
N PRO A 500 -6.19 21.54 -2.60
CA PRO A 500 -5.34 22.40 -1.78
C PRO A 500 -4.53 23.40 -2.59
N ASP A 501 -4.20 24.53 -1.97
CA ASP A 501 -3.22 25.50 -2.49
C ASP A 501 -1.79 25.01 -2.28
N ILE A 502 -1.56 24.20 -1.24
CA ILE A 502 -0.26 23.65 -0.88
C ILE A 502 -0.43 22.34 -0.10
N ILE A 503 0.47 21.37 -0.34
CA ILE A 503 0.58 20.16 0.46
C ILE A 503 1.81 20.25 1.35
N ILE A 504 1.63 20.12 2.66
CA ILE A 504 2.71 20.03 3.63
C ILE A 504 2.94 18.57 4.02
N SER A 505 4.20 18.19 4.17
CA SER A 505 4.60 16.92 4.77
C SER A 505 5.90 17.09 5.55
N GLY A 506 6.42 16.01 6.14
CA GLY A 506 7.74 16.04 6.75
C GLY A 506 8.21 14.67 7.19
N THR A 507 9.52 14.51 7.29
CA THR A 507 10.14 13.22 7.56
C THR A 507 10.07 12.87 9.05
N GLN A 508 10.20 11.58 9.36
CA GLN A 508 10.70 11.13 10.67
C GLN A 508 12.24 11.05 10.63
N GLY A 509 12.91 10.87 11.77
CA GLY A 509 14.36 10.62 11.78
C GLY A 509 15.27 11.73 11.22
N GLY A 510 16.54 11.41 11.01
CA GLY A 510 17.54 12.27 10.36
C GLY A 510 17.76 11.90 8.88
N MET A 511 18.51 12.72 8.13
CA MET A 511 18.87 12.43 6.73
C MET A 511 20.23 11.74 6.57
N ILE A 512 21.15 11.96 7.52
CA ILE A 512 22.50 11.40 7.50
C ILE A 512 22.89 10.91 8.91
N PRO A 513 23.84 9.96 9.01
CA PRO A 513 24.34 9.49 10.31
C PRO A 513 25.03 10.63 11.09
N ARG A 514 24.77 10.70 12.40
CA ARG A 514 25.36 11.72 13.28
C ARG A 514 26.78 11.40 13.76
N ASN A 515 27.15 10.12 13.84
CA ASN A 515 28.46 9.65 14.32
C ASN A 515 28.98 8.49 13.44
N ALA A 516 30.30 8.25 13.47
CA ALA A 516 30.96 7.11 12.80
C ALA A 516 30.62 5.72 13.37
N GLN A 517 29.65 5.62 14.26
CA GLN A 517 29.17 4.35 14.80
C GLN A 517 27.96 3.85 13.99
N ILE A 518 27.88 2.52 13.93
CA ILE A 518 26.91 1.69 13.21
C ILE A 518 25.53 2.34 13.20
N LEU A 519 24.88 2.37 12.03
CA LEU A 519 23.48 2.80 11.84
C LEU A 519 22.61 2.17 12.94
N ASP A 520 22.27 2.97 13.95
CA ASP A 520 21.30 2.54 14.93
C ASP A 520 19.92 2.57 14.25
N SER A 521 19.16 1.50 14.46
CA SER A 521 17.80 1.31 13.92
C SER A 521 16.82 2.44 14.28
N SER A 522 17.18 3.26 15.27
CA SER A 522 16.39 4.37 15.83
C SER A 522 16.38 5.66 15.00
N ASP A 523 17.31 5.85 14.04
CA ASP A 523 17.41 7.11 13.28
C ASP A 523 16.61 7.13 11.97
N TYR A 524 16.08 5.98 11.55
CA TYR A 524 15.21 5.81 10.37
C TYR A 524 15.75 6.47 9.08
N ILE A 525 17.07 6.59 8.92
CA ILE A 525 17.70 7.37 7.86
C ILE A 525 17.29 6.87 6.47
N LEU A 526 17.43 5.56 6.21
CA LEU A 526 17.09 4.98 4.90
C LEU A 526 15.61 5.14 4.56
N SER A 527 14.72 4.93 5.54
CA SER A 527 13.29 5.15 5.38
C SER A 527 12.98 6.62 5.09
N SER A 528 13.72 7.54 5.70
CA SER A 528 13.55 8.98 5.53
C SER A 528 14.03 9.47 4.17
N LEU A 529 15.15 8.94 3.69
CA LEU A 529 15.64 9.15 2.33
C LEU A 529 14.66 8.58 1.29
N ASN A 530 14.12 7.38 1.53
CA ASN A 530 13.10 6.80 0.66
C ASN A 530 11.81 7.64 0.64
N PHE A 531 11.35 8.07 1.81
CA PHE A 531 10.17 8.91 1.95
C PHE A 531 10.33 10.24 1.22
N ILE A 532 11.41 10.99 1.47
CA ILE A 532 11.59 12.31 0.86
C ILE A 532 11.77 12.22 -0.67
N SER A 533 12.45 11.19 -1.16
CA SER A 533 12.60 10.91 -2.59
C SER A 533 11.29 10.49 -3.26
N SER A 534 10.41 9.84 -2.50
CA SER A 534 9.06 9.46 -2.94
C SER A 534 8.11 10.65 -2.93
N LEU A 535 8.26 11.54 -1.95
CA LEU A 535 7.45 12.75 -1.79
C LEU A 535 7.76 13.77 -2.90
N LYS A 536 9.04 13.91 -3.30
CA LYS A 536 9.53 14.88 -4.29
C LYS A 536 9.05 16.31 -4.00
N PRO A 537 9.44 16.88 -2.84
CA PRO A 537 9.04 18.23 -2.49
C PRO A 537 9.63 19.27 -3.45
N ASP A 538 8.91 20.36 -3.66
CA ASP A 538 9.37 21.52 -4.44
C ASP A 538 10.30 22.41 -3.61
N ALA A 539 10.06 22.48 -2.30
CA ALA A 539 10.92 23.18 -1.34
C ALA A 539 10.95 22.47 0.02
N VAL A 540 11.97 22.76 0.82
CA VAL A 540 12.10 22.19 2.17
C VAL A 540 12.41 23.23 3.25
N VAL A 541 11.99 22.92 4.47
CA VAL A 541 12.39 23.60 5.70
C VAL A 541 13.11 22.57 6.57
N CYS A 542 14.28 22.90 7.10
CA CYS A 542 15.10 21.94 7.85
C CYS A 542 15.12 22.25 9.35
N ALA A 543 14.69 21.30 10.17
CA ALA A 543 14.78 21.34 11.61
C ALA A 543 16.20 21.01 12.08
N ILE A 544 16.74 21.83 12.97
CA ILE A 544 18.08 21.68 13.53
C ILE A 544 18.06 21.81 15.05
N ASN A 545 19.04 21.19 15.71
CA ASN A 545 19.28 21.40 17.14
C ASN A 545 20.41 22.41 17.36
N PRO A 546 20.42 23.10 18.53
CA PRO A 546 21.49 24.02 18.87
C PRO A 546 22.85 23.32 19.01
N THR A 547 22.87 22.02 19.27
CA THR A 547 24.11 21.24 19.45
C THR A 547 24.57 20.57 18.16
N ASP A 548 23.86 20.72 17.04
CA ASP A 548 24.30 20.12 15.78
C ASP A 548 25.51 20.87 15.24
N GLU A 549 26.49 20.13 14.74
CA GLU A 549 27.65 20.69 14.05
C GLU A 549 27.24 21.29 12.70
N ILE A 550 27.93 22.36 12.29
CA ILE A 550 27.62 23.09 11.06
C ILE A 550 27.80 22.18 9.82
N ASP A 551 28.78 21.29 9.84
CA ASP A 551 29.02 20.34 8.75
C ASP A 551 27.91 19.29 8.64
N LEU A 552 27.39 18.79 9.77
CA LEU A 552 26.21 17.91 9.81
C LEU A 552 24.99 18.59 9.16
N ILE A 553 24.77 19.88 9.45
CA ILE A 553 23.66 20.65 8.87
C ILE A 553 23.88 20.84 7.36
N ARG A 554 25.09 21.24 6.94
CA ARG A 554 25.42 21.43 5.52
C ARG A 554 25.26 20.15 4.72
N ASN A 555 25.82 19.04 5.20
CA ASN A 555 25.71 17.73 4.56
C ASN A 555 24.25 17.24 4.49
N THR A 556 23.45 17.55 5.51
CA THR A 556 22.01 17.23 5.49
C THR A 556 21.30 17.99 4.36
N ILE A 557 21.54 19.30 4.25
CA ILE A 557 20.95 20.17 3.22
C ILE A 557 21.38 19.71 1.82
N GLU A 558 22.67 19.41 1.63
CA GLU A 558 23.21 18.91 0.37
C GLU A 558 22.59 17.57 0.00
N THR A 559 22.46 16.65 0.96
CA THR A 559 21.80 15.34 0.75
C THR A 559 20.37 15.54 0.26
N ILE A 560 19.59 16.40 0.90
CA ILE A 560 18.20 16.67 0.47
C ILE A 560 18.18 17.23 -0.95
N LYS A 561 19.05 18.20 -1.25
CA LYS A 561 19.16 18.78 -2.59
C LYS A 561 19.55 17.74 -3.64
N ILE A 562 20.45 16.81 -3.35
CA ILE A 562 20.87 15.74 -4.25
C ILE A 562 19.71 14.77 -4.54
N PHE A 563 18.99 14.34 -3.51
CA PHE A 563 17.92 13.34 -3.66
C PHE A 563 16.62 13.90 -4.27
N THR A 564 16.36 15.21 -4.09
CA THR A 564 15.06 15.80 -4.45
C THR A 564 15.14 16.95 -5.45
N GLY A 565 16.28 17.63 -5.55
CA GLY A 565 16.40 18.91 -6.26
C GLY A 565 15.84 20.11 -5.48
N ALA A 566 15.17 19.89 -4.34
CA ALA A 566 14.48 20.93 -3.60
C ALA A 566 15.43 21.93 -2.93
N LYS A 567 15.02 23.20 -2.92
CA LYS A 567 15.74 24.26 -2.21
C LYS A 567 15.32 24.31 -0.74
N THR A 568 16.29 24.43 0.16
CA THR A 568 16.04 24.76 1.56
C THR A 568 15.70 26.24 1.70
N LEU A 569 14.49 26.57 2.16
CA LEU A 569 14.02 27.94 2.31
C LEU A 569 14.66 28.62 3.53
N PHE A 570 14.59 27.95 4.67
CA PHE A 570 15.16 28.39 5.95
C PHE A 570 15.33 27.19 6.89
N LEU A 571 16.07 27.41 7.98
CA LEU A 571 16.30 26.44 9.04
C LEU A 571 15.51 26.83 10.29
N CYS A 572 14.98 25.84 10.99
CA CYS A 572 14.25 26.02 12.23
C CYS A 572 15.06 25.44 13.38
N MET A 573 15.58 26.30 14.25
CA MET A 573 16.24 25.85 15.47
C MET A 573 15.18 25.59 16.54
N THR A 574 15.24 24.41 17.17
CA THR A 574 14.42 24.15 18.37
C THR A 574 15.24 24.39 19.64
N PRO A 575 14.62 24.81 20.75
CA PRO A 575 15.37 25.20 21.95
C PRO A 575 15.89 23.99 22.74
N TYR A 576 15.56 22.76 22.35
CA TYR A 576 15.91 21.56 23.10
C TYR A 576 17.34 21.12 22.80
N ARG A 577 18.13 20.85 23.85
CA ARG A 577 19.49 20.28 23.71
C ARG A 577 19.63 19.01 24.55
N ARG A 578 20.44 18.07 24.06
CA ARG A 578 20.82 16.86 24.82
C ARG A 578 21.98 17.17 25.75
N ARG A 579 21.86 16.78 27.01
CA ARG A 579 22.90 16.90 28.03
C ARG A 579 23.15 15.53 28.66
N PHE A 580 24.40 15.09 28.67
CA PHE A 580 24.79 13.86 29.32
C PHE A 580 25.13 14.14 30.78
N ILE A 581 24.39 13.51 31.70
CA ILE A 581 24.57 13.63 33.14
C ILE A 581 25.14 12.30 33.65
N LYS A 582 26.29 12.33 34.32
CA LYS A 582 26.78 11.16 35.05
C LYS A 582 25.86 10.87 36.23
N THR A 583 25.31 9.67 36.29
CA THR A 583 24.51 9.20 37.42
C THR A 583 25.42 8.85 38.59
N THR A 584 24.85 8.85 39.80
CA THR A 584 25.55 8.46 41.04
C THR A 584 26.11 7.03 40.98
N ASN A 585 25.57 6.18 40.10
CA ASN A 585 25.99 4.80 39.92
C ASN A 585 27.05 4.65 38.80
N GLY A 586 27.63 5.75 38.32
CA GLY A 586 28.65 5.74 37.26
C GLY A 586 28.12 5.59 35.83
N GLY A 587 26.80 5.48 35.65
CA GLY A 587 26.17 5.50 34.33
C GLY A 587 26.12 6.90 33.73
N VAL A 588 25.81 7.01 32.44
CA VAL A 588 25.57 8.30 31.77
C VAL A 588 24.11 8.34 31.32
N LEU A 589 23.34 9.29 31.86
CA LEU A 589 21.96 9.53 31.48
C LEU A 589 21.90 10.69 30.47
N ALA A 590 21.34 10.46 29.29
CA ALA A 590 21.00 11.53 28.38
C ALA A 590 19.72 12.22 28.88
N ASN A 591 19.84 13.49 29.27
CA ASN A 591 18.73 14.35 29.64
C ASN A 591 18.51 15.42 28.55
N TYR A 592 17.32 16.01 28.49
CA TYR A 592 17.03 17.14 27.61
C TYR A 592 16.76 18.38 28.45
N ASP A 593 17.45 19.48 28.16
CA ASP A 593 17.15 20.80 28.73
C ASP A 593 16.79 21.81 27.62
N VAL A 594 16.19 22.92 28.04
CA VAL A 594 15.79 24.02 27.17
C VAL A 594 16.89 25.08 27.24
N MET A 595 17.44 25.43 26.08
CA MET A 595 18.44 26.49 25.94
C MET A 595 17.82 27.85 26.28
N ASP A 596 18.61 28.73 26.90
CA ASP A 596 18.19 30.08 27.19
C ASP A 596 17.91 30.87 25.90
N LYS A 597 16.93 31.79 25.95
CA LYS A 597 16.48 32.53 24.76
C LYS A 597 17.61 33.36 24.14
N TYR A 598 18.42 34.03 24.96
CA TYR A 598 19.53 34.86 24.48
C TYR A 598 20.64 34.00 23.84
N GLU A 599 20.94 32.85 24.45
CA GLU A 599 21.89 31.87 23.90
C GLU A 599 21.40 31.35 22.53
N MET A 600 20.11 31.00 22.43
CA MET A 600 19.50 30.52 21.20
C MET A 600 19.51 31.58 20.09
N GLU A 601 19.16 32.83 20.40
CA GLU A 601 19.18 33.95 19.43
C GLU A 601 20.59 34.18 18.87
N ASN A 602 21.63 34.16 19.72
CA ASN A 602 23.01 34.30 19.27
C ASN A 602 23.45 33.14 18.38
N ARG A 603 23.02 31.92 18.73
CA ARG A 603 23.36 30.72 17.96
C ARG A 603 22.68 30.70 16.59
N MET A 604 21.41 31.12 16.51
CA MET A 604 20.70 31.28 15.24
C MET A 604 21.41 32.30 14.33
N LYS A 605 21.84 33.46 14.86
CA LYS A 605 22.61 34.46 14.11
C LYS A 605 23.93 33.89 13.58
N CYS A 606 24.65 33.15 14.41
CA CYS A 606 25.90 32.49 14.02
C CYS A 606 25.68 31.49 12.88
N TYR A 607 24.71 30.57 13.05
CA TYR A 607 24.42 29.52 12.08
C TYR A 607 23.92 30.13 10.76
N SER A 608 23.12 31.19 10.83
CA SER A 608 22.62 31.87 9.63
C SER A 608 23.75 32.50 8.82
N LYS A 609 24.74 33.10 9.49
CA LYS A 609 25.93 33.67 8.84
C LYS A 609 26.79 32.59 8.17
N GLU A 610 27.04 31.48 8.87
CA GLU A 610 27.92 30.42 8.36
C GLU A 610 27.29 29.59 7.25
N LEU A 611 26.00 29.28 7.36
CA LEU A 611 25.28 28.47 6.38
C LEU A 611 24.73 29.29 5.22
N LYS A 612 24.71 30.62 5.34
CA LYS A 612 24.10 31.56 4.37
C LYS A 612 22.63 31.25 4.08
N ILE A 613 21.92 30.72 5.09
CA ILE A 613 20.50 30.39 5.07
C ILE A 613 19.88 30.99 6.34
N PRO A 614 18.69 31.62 6.28
CA PRO A 614 18.03 32.13 7.48
C PRO A 614 17.78 31.03 8.51
N VAL A 615 18.08 31.31 9.78
CA VAL A 615 17.79 30.42 10.91
C VAL A 615 16.83 31.13 11.86
N ILE A 616 15.68 30.51 12.11
CA ILE A 616 14.60 31.10 12.90
C ILE A 616 14.13 30.17 14.02
N ASP A 617 13.49 30.74 15.02
CA ASP A 617 12.60 30.01 15.93
C ASP A 617 11.21 30.02 15.32
N ILE A 618 10.70 28.83 14.98
CA ILE A 618 9.36 28.67 14.38
C ILE A 618 8.25 29.10 15.33
N MET A 619 8.48 29.05 16.66
CA MET A 619 7.49 29.40 17.66
C MET A 619 7.43 30.90 17.97
N ASP A 620 8.44 31.67 17.54
CA ASP A 620 8.43 33.13 17.69
C ASP A 620 7.47 33.76 16.68
N LYS A 621 6.46 34.45 17.21
CA LYS A 621 5.42 35.13 16.42
C LYS A 621 5.98 36.20 15.50
N ASN A 622 7.12 36.79 15.85
CA ASN A 622 7.77 37.81 15.02
C ASN A 622 8.26 37.23 13.67
N ASN A 623 8.40 35.90 13.57
CA ASN A 623 8.84 35.23 12.35
C ASN A 623 7.68 34.81 11.43
N TYR A 624 6.41 35.05 11.79
CA TYR A 624 5.26 34.56 11.02
C TYR A 624 5.22 35.12 9.60
N ASP A 625 5.41 36.43 9.46
CA ASP A 625 5.46 37.08 8.14
C ASP A 625 6.65 36.56 7.32
N PHE A 626 7.79 36.33 7.96
CA PHE A 626 8.96 35.75 7.29
C PHE A 626 8.68 34.33 6.76
N ILE A 627 8.03 33.48 7.56
CA ILE A 627 7.68 32.10 7.18
C ILE A 627 6.77 32.11 5.94
N VAL A 628 5.69 32.90 5.99
CA VAL A 628 4.72 33.00 4.90
C VAL A 628 5.37 33.57 3.64
N ASN A 629 6.08 34.69 3.75
CA ASN A 629 6.73 35.34 2.61
C ASN A 629 7.76 34.42 1.95
N SER A 630 8.54 33.67 2.74
CA SER A 630 9.52 32.72 2.22
C SER A 630 8.87 31.61 1.40
N ILE A 631 7.71 31.11 1.85
CA ILE A 631 6.94 30.07 1.16
C ILE A 631 6.29 30.65 -0.11
N GLN A 632 5.64 31.81 -0.01
CA GLN A 632 5.04 32.47 -1.17
C GLN A 632 6.08 32.76 -2.25
N MET A 633 7.22 33.36 -1.90
CA MET A 633 8.28 33.66 -2.87
C MET A 633 8.84 32.41 -3.55
N ALA A 634 8.86 31.27 -2.86
CA ALA A 634 9.31 30.00 -3.42
C ALA A 634 8.34 29.46 -4.49
N PHE A 635 7.03 29.63 -4.30
CA PHE A 635 5.99 29.04 -5.17
C PHE A 635 5.29 30.04 -6.10
N SER A 636 5.62 31.34 -6.02
CA SER A 636 5.13 32.37 -6.96
C SER A 636 5.93 32.41 -8.27
N ASN A 637 7.15 31.86 -8.27
CA ASN A 637 8.10 31.92 -9.39
C ASN A 637 8.27 30.57 -10.13
N SER A 638 7.43 29.58 -9.82
CA SER A 638 7.52 28.19 -10.30
C SER A 638 6.47 27.85 -11.35
#